data_AF-A0A1H5DXY0-F1
#
_entry.id   AF-A0A1H5DXY0-F1
#
_cell.length_a   1.000
_cell.length_b   1.000
_cell.length_c   1.000
_cell.angle_alpha   90.00
_cell.angle_beta   90.00
_cell.angle_gamma   90.00
#
_symmetry.space_group_name_H-M   'P 1'
#
loop_
_entity.id
_entity.type
_entity.pdbx_description
1 polymer ?
#
loop_
_entity_poly.entity_id
_entity_poly.type
_entity_poly.pdbx_seq_one_letter_code
_entity_poly.pdbx_strand_id
1 'polypeptide(L)'
;MRILMAAVISGVMILGAASAHAADGNMTIAVFTKNLTNPAYEAFRIAADQIARTTGAKVVHYVPKQPDNVAEQKAMVDQVIKDRPDAVIFIPVDDLAMIDSVKKLNDAKIPVVLVSNPLPGSFVTYVGADDFEIGYREARYLFDNMGGKGKIVVIEGTPAAPTNRERVRGYQRAFAESPGIEVLGSGVGNYQQPDARRVMEKLLAEHPQIDAVLSANDSMALGVLEALKAANRTAIVIGINGILPAVKQIETGAILATVDSTCSRSAAPRRGRRCVTSSASRCRTRCCCRPRSSTRPTSRRGWCRSISAPARNGARSRAEDSPAPVGLLLRTEVRYPASEQEKDWEGDQLMSASGICRALLVVCLALATSPMARAEEYPTRTIKMIVPTGAGGITDILARLVGKHISEQLGQPVIIDNRTGAGGTIGTRAVAQAEPDGYTLLMVFPSHAANPALYAKLPYDSEKDFAPISMVTRVSEILLVPNTSPAKSVRELVELARKEPLNYASVGVGSLAHLATELFLSKAGVKMTHIPYRSVPQAQQAVMSGEVAVFFDTPITALPQARAGTVRALGVSTAKRLAAAPDIPTIAEAGVDGYEVTGWNGVLAPANTPRPIIDKLNKTIVEALKTPEIEKLLMEQGIEPAGNSPEEFAALMHADIEKWIRVTREAGIQPQ
;
A
#
# COMPACT_ATOMS: atom_id res chain seq x y z
N MET A 1 29.46 20.64 28.29
CA MET A 1 30.32 19.46 28.53
C MET A 1 29.56 18.54 29.46
N ARG A 2 29.13 17.37 28.97
CA ARG A 2 27.90 16.62 29.31
C ARG A 2 26.69 17.11 28.49
N ILE A 3 26.00 16.16 27.84
CA ILE A 3 25.13 16.27 26.65
C ILE A 3 25.90 16.43 25.32
N LEU A 4 26.99 15.67 25.22
CA LEU A 4 27.58 15.17 23.98
C LEU A 4 27.38 13.63 24.02
N MET A 5 26.12 13.20 24.15
CA MET A 5 25.74 11.80 24.38
C MET A 5 24.24 11.59 24.08
N ALA A 6 23.84 11.85 22.83
CA ALA A 6 22.55 11.41 22.29
C ALA A 6 22.63 11.15 20.77
N ALA A 7 23.85 11.09 20.23
CA ALA A 7 24.13 10.77 18.84
C ALA A 7 24.42 9.27 18.62
N VAL A 8 24.30 8.40 19.64
CA VAL A 8 24.82 7.01 19.55
C VAL A 8 24.08 6.00 20.48
N ILE A 9 22.77 6.06 20.73
CA ILE A 9 22.05 4.94 21.43
C ILE A 9 20.57 4.97 20.99
N SER A 10 20.15 4.34 19.87
CA SER A 10 19.75 2.93 19.83
C SER A 10 20.73 1.98 19.11
N GLY A 11 22.03 2.23 19.24
CA GLY A 11 23.10 1.29 18.90
C GLY A 11 23.24 0.07 19.83
N VAL A 12 22.20 -0.37 20.55
CA VAL A 12 22.31 -1.46 21.56
C VAL A 12 21.48 -2.73 21.25
N MET A 13 20.71 -2.78 20.16
CA MET A 13 20.19 -4.08 19.66
C MET A 13 20.58 -4.43 18.21
N ILE A 14 21.32 -3.55 17.54
CA ILE A 14 21.86 -3.83 16.18
C ILE A 14 23.28 -4.39 16.24
N LEU A 15 23.98 -4.27 17.38
CA LEU A 15 25.41 -4.60 17.51
C LEU A 15 25.73 -5.78 18.42
N GLY A 16 24.75 -6.56 18.91
CA GLY A 16 25.04 -7.74 19.75
C GLY A 16 25.77 -8.88 19.00
N ALA A 17 25.50 -9.03 17.69
CA ALA A 17 26.16 -10.01 16.83
C ALA A 17 27.07 -9.37 15.75
N ALA A 18 26.91 -8.07 15.47
CA ALA A 18 27.67 -7.35 14.44
C ALA A 18 28.90 -6.60 14.96
N SER A 19 29.07 -6.45 16.28
CA SER A 19 30.19 -5.70 16.87
C SER A 19 31.54 -6.42 16.77
N ALA A 20 31.57 -7.70 16.39
CA ALA A 20 32.79 -8.41 16.03
C ALA A 20 33.22 -8.16 14.56
N HIS A 21 32.30 -7.74 13.67
CA HIS A 21 32.59 -7.50 12.24
C HIS A 21 32.80 -6.01 11.90
N ALA A 22 32.23 -5.09 12.68
CA ALA A 22 32.34 -3.65 12.41
C ALA A 22 33.74 -3.06 12.69
N ALA A 23 34.61 -3.76 13.40
CA ALA A 23 35.94 -3.28 13.77
C ALA A 23 36.98 -3.34 12.62
N ASP A 24 36.67 -4.02 11.51
CA ASP A 24 37.63 -4.27 10.42
C ASP A 24 37.51 -3.28 9.23
N GLY A 25 36.66 -2.24 9.33
CA GLY A 25 36.54 -1.21 8.29
C GLY A 25 36.01 -1.70 6.93
N ASN A 26 35.34 -2.86 6.91
CA ASN A 26 34.97 -3.57 5.69
C ASN A 26 33.45 -3.67 5.45
N MET A 27 32.64 -2.99 6.26
CA MET A 27 31.17 -3.06 6.18
C MET A 27 30.63 -2.17 5.06
N THR A 28 29.86 -2.72 4.14
CA THR A 28 29.20 -1.99 3.04
C THR A 28 27.71 -1.86 3.28
N ILE A 29 27.19 -0.63 3.21
CA ILE A 29 25.77 -0.31 3.40
C ILE A 29 25.21 0.29 2.12
N ALA A 30 24.14 -0.32 1.59
CA ALA A 30 23.42 0.21 0.45
C ALA A 30 22.26 1.10 0.91
N VAL A 31 22.27 2.37 0.53
CA VAL A 31 21.26 3.37 0.93
C VAL A 31 20.42 3.75 -0.27
N PHE A 32 19.10 3.57 -0.19
CA PHE A 32 18.18 3.91 -1.27
C PHE A 32 17.40 5.18 -0.96
N THR A 33 17.24 6.04 -1.98
CA THR A 33 16.30 7.17 -1.95
C THR A 33 15.55 7.29 -3.26
N LYS A 34 14.30 7.77 -3.23
CA LYS A 34 13.44 7.90 -4.43
C LYS A 34 13.95 8.87 -5.49
N ASN A 35 14.63 9.94 -5.11
CA ASN A 35 15.07 10.99 -6.03
C ASN A 35 16.16 11.88 -5.40
N LEU A 36 16.73 12.75 -6.21
CA LEU A 36 17.70 13.78 -5.80
C LEU A 36 17.06 15.15 -5.58
N THR A 37 15.78 15.31 -5.91
CA THR A 37 15.10 16.62 -5.93
C THR A 37 14.51 16.99 -4.57
N ASN A 38 14.28 16.02 -3.68
CA ASN A 38 13.75 16.27 -2.35
C ASN A 38 14.87 16.52 -1.31
N PRO A 39 14.93 17.71 -0.69
CA PRO A 39 15.97 18.05 0.30
C PRO A 39 15.98 17.15 1.54
N ALA A 40 14.84 16.55 1.91
CA ALA A 40 14.79 15.61 3.03
C ALA A 40 15.58 14.33 2.71
N TYR A 41 15.47 13.83 1.48
CA TYR A 41 16.21 12.63 1.05
C TYR A 41 17.71 12.91 0.96
N GLU A 42 18.09 14.12 0.55
CA GLU A 42 19.46 14.59 0.62
C GLU A 42 20.00 14.63 2.06
N ALA A 43 19.23 15.16 3.02
CA ALA A 43 19.63 15.21 4.42
C ALA A 43 19.92 13.81 4.99
N PHE A 44 19.09 12.82 4.68
CA PHE A 44 19.33 11.44 5.07
C PHE A 44 20.58 10.83 4.43
N ARG A 45 20.84 11.12 3.14
CA ARG A 45 22.06 10.65 2.46
C ARG A 45 23.32 11.26 3.09
N ILE A 46 23.30 12.55 3.39
CA ILE A 46 24.39 13.25 4.09
C ILE A 46 24.61 12.64 5.48
N ALA A 47 23.54 12.36 6.23
CA ALA A 47 23.62 11.72 7.54
C ALA A 47 24.25 10.32 7.45
N ALA A 48 23.84 9.52 6.45
CA ALA A 48 24.43 8.21 6.19
C ALA A 48 25.94 8.31 5.91
N ASP A 49 26.37 9.28 5.09
CA ASP A 49 27.79 9.51 4.79
C ASP A 49 28.59 9.99 6.02
N GLN A 50 28.00 10.80 6.88
CA GLN A 50 28.64 11.25 8.13
C GLN A 50 28.82 10.10 9.11
N ILE A 51 27.82 9.22 9.24
CA ILE A 51 27.91 8.03 10.09
C ILE A 51 28.98 7.07 9.52
N ALA A 52 28.95 6.81 8.21
CA ALA A 52 29.95 5.99 7.53
C ALA A 52 31.39 6.46 7.79
N ARG A 53 31.64 7.78 7.73
CA ARG A 53 32.96 8.36 8.05
C ARG A 53 33.39 8.14 9.50
N THR A 54 32.47 8.09 10.45
CA THR A 54 32.80 7.91 11.87
C THR A 54 32.88 6.44 12.27
N THR A 55 32.20 5.54 11.57
CA THR A 55 32.20 4.09 11.83
C THR A 55 33.18 3.30 10.96
N GLY A 56 33.71 3.90 9.89
CA GLY A 56 34.55 3.20 8.91
C GLY A 56 33.77 2.34 7.91
N ALA A 57 32.44 2.44 7.88
CA ALA A 57 31.61 1.75 6.90
C ALA A 57 31.70 2.42 5.52
N LYS A 58 31.56 1.65 4.44
CA LYS A 58 31.41 2.13 3.07
C LYS A 58 29.92 2.27 2.75
N VAL A 59 29.46 3.48 2.42
CA VAL A 59 28.08 3.71 1.97
C VAL A 59 28.05 3.80 0.44
N VAL A 60 27.06 3.12 -0.16
CA VAL A 60 26.76 3.19 -1.59
C VAL A 60 25.31 3.66 -1.75
N HIS A 61 25.12 4.81 -2.39
CA HIS A 61 23.80 5.38 -2.63
C HIS A 61 23.19 4.86 -3.93
N TYR A 62 21.94 4.40 -3.85
CA TYR A 62 21.12 3.94 -4.97
C TYR A 62 19.96 4.92 -5.15
N VAL A 63 20.04 5.73 -6.20
CA VAL A 63 19.03 6.75 -6.51
C VAL A 63 18.68 6.62 -7.99
N PRO A 64 17.40 6.47 -8.36
CA PRO A 64 17.01 6.37 -9.76
C PRO A 64 17.40 7.65 -10.51
N LYS A 65 17.76 7.51 -11.78
CA LYS A 65 18.13 8.62 -12.66
C LYS A 65 16.91 9.49 -12.94
N GLN A 66 15.76 8.86 -13.16
CA GLN A 66 14.47 9.53 -13.21
C GLN A 66 13.88 9.60 -11.80
N PRO A 67 13.48 10.79 -11.30
CA PRO A 67 12.86 10.93 -9.99
C PRO A 67 11.67 9.97 -9.82
N ASP A 68 11.63 9.29 -8.67
CA ASP A 68 10.53 8.41 -8.25
C ASP A 68 10.30 7.19 -9.18
N ASN A 69 11.26 6.86 -10.06
CA ASN A 69 11.14 5.71 -10.95
C ASN A 69 11.27 4.40 -10.16
N VAL A 70 10.14 3.71 -10.00
CA VAL A 70 10.03 2.44 -9.26
C VAL A 70 10.76 1.30 -9.96
N ALA A 71 10.69 1.22 -11.29
CA ALA A 71 11.32 0.14 -12.03
C ALA A 71 12.85 0.19 -11.90
N GLU A 72 13.43 1.40 -11.97
CA GLU A 72 14.85 1.62 -11.72
C GLU A 72 15.24 1.26 -10.27
N GLN A 73 14.43 1.65 -9.27
CA GLN A 73 14.68 1.26 -7.88
C GLN A 73 14.66 -0.26 -7.68
N LYS A 74 13.71 -0.98 -8.31
CA LYS A 74 13.68 -2.45 -8.28
C LYS A 74 14.90 -3.07 -8.95
N ALA A 75 15.32 -2.55 -10.11
CA ALA A 75 16.52 -3.01 -10.80
C ALA A 75 17.79 -2.77 -9.96
N MET A 76 17.87 -1.65 -9.24
CA MET A 76 18.94 -1.37 -8.28
C MET A 76 18.95 -2.37 -7.12
N VAL A 77 17.79 -2.81 -6.63
CA VAL A 77 17.72 -3.88 -5.62
C VAL A 77 18.23 -5.20 -6.17
N ASP A 78 17.86 -5.57 -7.40
CA ASP A 78 18.36 -6.79 -8.04
C ASP A 78 19.89 -6.75 -8.21
N GLN A 79 20.46 -5.57 -8.45
CA GLN A 79 21.91 -5.36 -8.47
C GLN A 79 22.52 -5.47 -7.06
N VAL A 80 21.92 -4.82 -6.06
CA VAL A 80 22.36 -4.87 -4.66
C VAL A 80 22.41 -6.29 -4.12
N ILE A 81 21.46 -7.15 -4.49
CA ILE A 81 21.48 -8.56 -4.07
C ILE A 81 22.73 -9.29 -4.57
N LYS A 82 23.20 -8.96 -5.78
CA LYS A 82 24.44 -9.51 -6.35
C LYS A 82 25.68 -8.93 -5.66
N ASP A 83 25.65 -7.65 -5.36
CA ASP A 83 26.76 -6.93 -4.72
C ASP A 83 26.92 -7.29 -3.24
N ARG A 84 25.90 -7.91 -2.63
CA ARG A 84 25.92 -8.49 -1.28
C ARG A 84 26.43 -7.52 -0.20
N PRO A 85 25.82 -6.33 -0.02
CA PRO A 85 26.18 -5.47 1.09
C PRO A 85 25.78 -6.10 2.43
N ASP A 86 26.38 -5.62 3.52
CA ASP A 86 26.09 -6.06 4.88
C ASP A 86 24.72 -5.59 5.37
N ALA A 87 24.19 -4.51 4.80
CA ALA A 87 22.83 -4.03 5.08
C ALA A 87 22.28 -3.16 3.95
N VAL A 88 20.95 -3.11 3.86
CA VAL A 88 20.21 -2.17 3.01
C VAL A 88 19.38 -1.24 3.88
N ILE A 89 19.45 0.06 3.60
CA ILE A 89 18.62 1.08 4.23
C ILE A 89 17.72 1.71 3.16
N PHE A 90 16.42 1.65 3.38
CA PHE A 90 15.41 2.30 2.53
C PHE A 90 14.97 3.62 3.15
N ILE A 91 15.18 4.72 2.43
CA ILE A 91 14.99 6.08 2.94
C ILE A 91 14.19 6.93 1.95
N PRO A 92 12.98 7.33 2.36
CA PRO A 92 11.80 6.58 1.96
C PRO A 92 11.93 6.09 0.50
N VAL A 93 11.65 4.82 0.27
CA VAL A 93 11.45 4.25 -1.06
C VAL A 93 9.95 4.16 -1.36
N ASP A 94 9.55 3.79 -2.58
CA ASP A 94 8.12 3.62 -2.85
C ASP A 94 7.57 2.45 -2.04
N ASP A 95 6.77 2.76 -1.02
CA ASP A 95 6.45 1.81 0.04
C ASP A 95 5.70 0.58 -0.49
N LEU A 96 4.68 0.81 -1.32
CA LEU A 96 3.87 -0.28 -1.87
C LEU A 96 4.64 -1.05 -2.95
N ALA A 97 5.42 -0.36 -3.78
CA ALA A 97 6.10 -1.03 -4.86
C ALA A 97 7.33 -1.81 -4.41
N MET A 98 7.96 -1.45 -3.28
CA MET A 98 9.21 -2.05 -2.80
C MET A 98 8.99 -3.21 -1.81
N ILE A 99 7.75 -3.64 -1.55
CA ILE A 99 7.45 -4.80 -0.69
C ILE A 99 8.16 -6.06 -1.19
N ASP A 100 8.04 -6.38 -2.49
CA ASP A 100 8.73 -7.53 -3.09
C ASP A 100 10.26 -7.39 -3.00
N SER A 101 10.77 -6.16 -3.07
CA SER A 101 12.20 -5.86 -2.94
C SER A 101 12.71 -6.18 -1.53
N VAL A 102 11.93 -5.84 -0.49
CA VAL A 102 12.26 -6.24 0.91
C VAL A 102 12.28 -7.75 1.02
N LYS A 103 11.28 -8.45 0.46
CA LYS A 103 11.24 -9.92 0.46
C LYS A 103 12.47 -10.53 -0.23
N LYS A 104 12.84 -10.05 -1.42
CA LYS A 104 14.05 -10.54 -2.13
C LYS A 104 15.32 -10.33 -1.32
N LEU A 105 15.45 -9.20 -0.62
CA LEU A 105 16.58 -8.94 0.28
C LEU A 105 16.57 -9.89 1.48
N ASN A 106 15.40 -10.18 2.07
CA ASN A 106 15.25 -11.16 3.14
C ASN A 106 15.59 -12.59 2.71
N ASP A 107 15.13 -13.00 1.53
CA ASP A 107 15.45 -14.31 0.93
C ASP A 107 16.96 -14.43 0.67
N ALA A 108 17.60 -13.32 0.26
CA ALA A 108 19.05 -13.22 0.15
C ALA A 108 19.76 -13.12 1.52
N LYS A 109 19.04 -13.11 2.64
CA LYS A 109 19.57 -12.92 4.00
C LYS A 109 20.36 -11.62 4.16
N ILE A 110 19.99 -10.58 3.41
CA ILE A 110 20.53 -9.24 3.54
C ILE A 110 19.66 -8.47 4.54
N PRO A 111 20.22 -7.97 5.65
CA PRO A 111 19.48 -7.20 6.65
C PRO A 111 18.91 -5.91 6.05
N VAL A 112 17.61 -5.67 6.28
CA VAL A 112 16.90 -4.47 5.80
C VAL A 112 16.58 -3.57 6.98
N VAL A 113 16.86 -2.28 6.83
CA VAL A 113 16.43 -1.20 7.73
C VAL A 113 15.48 -0.30 6.96
N LEU A 114 14.32 -0.04 7.55
CA LEU A 114 13.30 0.81 6.95
C LEU A 114 13.27 2.15 7.64
N VAL A 115 13.27 3.23 6.86
CA VAL A 115 13.18 4.60 7.37
C VAL A 115 11.93 5.27 6.82
N SER A 116 11.26 6.07 7.66
CA SER A 116 10.00 6.78 7.40
C SER A 116 8.74 5.93 7.45
N ASN A 117 8.63 4.85 6.67
CA ASN A 117 7.43 3.99 6.65
C ASN A 117 7.78 2.51 6.87
N PRO A 118 6.97 1.75 7.64
CA PRO A 118 7.18 0.32 7.80
C PRO A 118 6.64 -0.41 6.56
N LEU A 119 7.39 -1.39 6.07
CA LEU A 119 7.04 -2.23 4.94
C LEU A 119 6.85 -3.67 5.41
N PRO A 120 5.90 -4.44 4.85
CA PRO A 120 5.78 -5.86 5.12
C PRO A 120 7.09 -6.61 4.81
N GLY A 121 7.48 -7.52 5.69
CA GLY A 121 8.72 -8.30 5.57
C GLY A 121 9.49 -8.34 6.88
N SER A 122 10.62 -9.05 6.89
CA SER A 122 11.55 -9.04 8.02
C SER A 122 12.51 -7.88 7.87
N PHE A 123 12.54 -6.99 8.84
CA PHE A 123 13.53 -5.91 8.91
C PHE A 123 14.21 -5.94 10.27
N VAL A 124 15.48 -5.53 10.29
CA VAL A 124 16.27 -5.45 11.53
C VAL A 124 15.63 -4.44 12.47
N THR A 125 15.25 -3.30 11.92
CA THR A 125 14.60 -2.22 12.65
C THR A 125 13.86 -1.33 11.67
N TYR A 126 12.85 -0.64 12.21
CA TYR A 126 12.12 0.40 11.52
C TYR A 126 12.30 1.70 12.30
N VAL A 127 12.69 2.75 11.58
CA VAL A 127 12.91 4.09 12.11
C VAL A 127 11.93 5.03 11.40
N GLY A 128 10.76 5.23 11.99
CA GLY A 128 9.84 6.26 11.53
C GLY A 128 9.12 6.91 12.68
N ALA A 129 8.35 7.93 12.35
CA ALA A 129 7.70 8.76 13.35
C ALA A 129 6.22 8.39 13.50
N ASP A 130 5.67 8.67 14.68
CA ASP A 130 4.23 8.71 14.85
C ASP A 130 3.70 9.99 14.18
N ASP A 131 3.29 9.85 12.91
CA ASP A 131 2.81 10.98 12.10
C ASP A 131 1.54 11.62 12.66
N PHE A 132 0.73 10.86 13.41
CA PHE A 132 -0.42 11.40 14.13
C PHE A 132 0.04 12.32 15.26
N GLU A 133 0.96 11.85 16.09
CA GLU A 133 1.49 12.63 17.21
C GLU A 133 2.32 13.84 16.72
N ILE A 134 3.05 13.71 15.60
CA ILE A 134 3.73 14.84 14.94
C ILE A 134 2.71 15.90 14.55
N GLY A 135 1.66 15.52 13.82
CA GLY A 135 0.65 16.48 13.37
C GLY A 135 -0.03 17.17 14.56
N TYR A 136 -0.42 16.39 15.56
CA TYR A 136 -1.02 16.91 16.79
C TYR A 136 -0.10 17.89 17.53
N ARG A 137 1.18 17.55 17.72
CA ARG A 137 2.15 18.42 18.42
C ARG A 137 2.52 19.67 17.63
N GLU A 138 2.64 19.57 16.32
CA GLU A 138 2.85 20.72 15.44
C GLU A 138 1.71 21.73 15.62
N ALA A 139 0.47 21.27 15.48
CA ALA A 139 -0.72 22.11 15.63
C ALA A 139 -0.81 22.73 17.04
N ARG A 140 -0.67 21.93 18.11
CA ARG A 140 -0.70 22.44 19.48
C ARG A 140 0.40 23.46 19.75
N TYR A 141 1.62 23.21 19.26
CA TYR A 141 2.72 24.16 19.40
C TYR A 141 2.45 25.49 18.71
N LEU A 142 1.86 25.45 17.51
CA LEU A 142 1.42 26.66 16.80
C LEU A 142 0.36 27.41 17.62
N PHE A 143 -0.67 26.71 18.09
CA PHE A 143 -1.78 27.33 18.83
C PHE A 143 -1.34 27.95 20.14
N ASP A 144 -0.46 27.28 20.88
CA ASP A 144 0.08 27.82 22.13
C ASP A 144 0.89 29.10 21.87
N ASN A 145 1.63 29.19 20.75
CA ASN A 145 2.34 30.41 20.34
C ASN A 145 1.41 31.53 19.82
N MET A 146 0.22 31.17 19.33
CA MET A 146 -0.84 32.13 18.98
C MET A 146 -1.66 32.58 20.21
N GLY A 147 -1.38 32.04 21.41
CA GLY A 147 -2.17 32.32 22.61
C GLY A 147 -3.55 31.65 22.61
N GLY A 148 -3.69 30.53 21.89
CA GLY A 148 -4.89 29.69 21.85
C GLY A 148 -6.03 30.22 20.98
N LYS A 149 -5.80 31.29 20.21
CA LYS A 149 -6.81 31.87 19.32
C LYS A 149 -6.22 32.49 18.05
N GLY A 150 -7.01 32.54 16.99
CA GLY A 150 -6.64 33.20 15.74
C GLY A 150 -7.04 32.40 14.50
N LYS A 151 -6.81 32.99 13.33
CA LYS A 151 -7.21 32.47 12.03
C LYS A 151 -6.06 31.77 11.35
N ILE A 152 -6.26 30.51 11.00
CA ILE A 152 -5.22 29.70 10.35
C ILE A 152 -5.67 29.15 9.01
N VAL A 153 -4.70 28.81 8.18
CA VAL A 153 -4.90 27.94 7.01
C VAL A 153 -3.96 26.75 7.09
N VAL A 154 -4.34 25.65 6.43
CA VAL A 154 -3.57 24.40 6.43
C VAL A 154 -3.12 24.05 5.02
N ILE A 155 -1.82 23.84 4.84
CA ILE A 155 -1.24 23.30 3.61
C ILE A 155 -0.95 21.82 3.83
N GLU A 156 -1.83 20.98 3.32
CA GLU A 156 -1.78 19.53 3.47
C GLU A 156 -0.81 18.89 2.47
N GLY A 157 -0.28 17.73 2.82
CA GLY A 157 0.44 16.86 1.89
C GLY A 157 -0.52 16.12 0.95
N THR A 158 -0.03 15.07 0.29
CA THR A 158 -0.86 14.28 -0.63
C THR A 158 -1.93 13.48 0.12
N PRO A 159 -3.25 13.63 -0.16
CA PRO A 159 -4.32 12.95 0.59
C PRO A 159 -4.24 11.42 0.59
N ALA A 160 -3.72 10.83 -0.48
CA ALA A 160 -3.53 9.38 -0.60
C ALA A 160 -2.38 8.84 0.28
N ALA A 161 -1.46 9.70 0.74
CA ALA A 161 -0.30 9.29 1.52
C ALA A 161 -0.72 8.94 2.96
N PRO A 162 -0.36 7.76 3.50
CA PRO A 162 -0.64 7.38 4.89
C PRO A 162 -0.12 8.41 5.90
N THR A 163 1.10 8.93 5.68
CA THR A 163 1.71 10.02 6.45
C THR A 163 0.82 11.27 6.52
N ASN A 164 0.20 11.68 5.40
CA ASN A 164 -0.69 12.84 5.39
C ASN A 164 -1.94 12.57 6.22
N ARG A 165 -2.55 11.40 6.04
CA ARG A 165 -3.80 11.04 6.74
C ARG A 165 -3.61 11.05 8.24
N GLU A 166 -2.50 10.49 8.73
CA GLU A 166 -2.22 10.48 10.16
C GLU A 166 -1.92 11.90 10.68
N ARG A 167 -1.14 12.71 9.97
CA ARG A 167 -0.92 14.14 10.34
C ARG A 167 -2.22 14.93 10.41
N VAL A 168 -3.09 14.78 9.40
CA VAL A 168 -4.41 15.43 9.36
C VAL A 168 -5.30 14.99 10.51
N ARG A 169 -5.29 13.69 10.87
CA ARG A 169 -5.99 13.21 12.08
C ARG A 169 -5.44 13.86 13.36
N GLY A 170 -4.12 14.04 13.44
CA GLY A 170 -3.48 14.78 14.53
C GLY A 170 -3.91 16.25 14.59
N TYR A 171 -3.97 16.93 13.43
CA TYR A 171 -4.47 18.30 13.32
C TYR A 171 -5.92 18.42 13.78
N GLN A 172 -6.79 17.52 13.32
CA GLN A 172 -8.21 17.49 13.69
C GLN A 172 -8.41 17.38 15.21
N ARG A 173 -7.62 16.54 15.87
CA ARG A 173 -7.62 16.45 17.34
C ARG A 173 -7.21 17.79 17.97
N ALA A 174 -6.12 18.40 17.50
CA ALA A 174 -5.66 19.67 18.06
C ALA A 174 -6.67 20.81 17.84
N PHE A 175 -7.36 20.84 16.70
CA PHE A 175 -8.45 21.79 16.41
C PHE A 175 -9.61 21.61 17.40
N ALA A 176 -10.04 20.36 17.64
CA ALA A 176 -11.12 20.05 18.58
C ALA A 176 -10.80 20.50 20.02
N GLU A 177 -9.53 20.42 20.43
CA GLU A 177 -9.07 20.85 21.75
C GLU A 177 -8.81 22.37 21.85
N SER A 178 -8.85 23.11 20.75
CA SER A 178 -8.48 24.54 20.69
C SER A 178 -9.59 25.38 20.03
N PRO A 179 -10.74 25.57 20.68
CA PRO A 179 -11.93 26.21 20.08
C PRO A 179 -11.74 27.68 19.70
N GLY A 180 -10.68 28.35 20.17
CA GLY A 180 -10.33 29.70 19.77
C GLY A 180 -9.65 29.80 18.39
N ILE A 181 -9.25 28.66 17.80
CA ILE A 181 -8.62 28.57 16.50
C ILE A 181 -9.69 28.44 15.42
N GLU A 182 -9.68 29.37 14.47
CA GLU A 182 -10.55 29.37 13.30
C GLU A 182 -9.77 28.88 12.09
N VAL A 183 -10.12 27.71 11.55
CA VAL A 183 -9.53 27.19 10.31
C VAL A 183 -10.29 27.78 9.13
N LEU A 184 -9.66 28.72 8.42
CA LEU A 184 -10.27 29.42 7.30
C LEU A 184 -10.38 28.56 6.04
N GLY A 185 -9.43 27.64 5.85
CA GLY A 185 -9.39 26.75 4.71
C GLY A 185 -8.14 25.87 4.72
N SER A 186 -8.17 24.83 3.89
CA SER A 186 -7.00 24.00 3.61
C SER A 186 -6.79 23.80 2.12
N GLY A 187 -5.58 23.41 1.73
CA GLY A 187 -5.28 23.05 0.35
C GLY A 187 -4.10 22.10 0.23
N VAL A 188 -4.08 21.34 -0.85
CA VAL A 188 -3.12 20.25 -1.06
C VAL A 188 -1.86 20.76 -1.76
N GLY A 189 -0.75 20.80 -1.02
CA GLY A 189 0.58 21.17 -1.53
C GLY A 189 1.44 19.99 -1.94
N ASN A 190 0.95 18.74 -1.86
CA ASN A 190 1.64 17.51 -2.32
C ASN A 190 3.08 17.32 -1.82
N TYR A 191 3.43 17.88 -0.66
CA TYR A 191 4.79 17.91 -0.14
C TYR A 191 5.81 18.68 -1.00
N GLN A 192 5.34 19.45 -1.99
CA GLN A 192 6.16 20.20 -2.95
C GLN A 192 6.08 21.70 -2.67
N GLN A 193 7.24 22.35 -2.72
CA GLN A 193 7.37 23.80 -2.52
C GLN A 193 6.56 24.62 -3.55
N PRO A 194 6.61 24.34 -4.87
CA PRO A 194 5.87 25.13 -5.87
C PRO A 194 4.34 24.98 -5.76
N ASP A 195 3.87 23.79 -5.38
CA ASP A 195 2.43 23.52 -5.21
C ASP A 195 1.90 24.23 -3.97
N ALA A 196 2.61 24.12 -2.84
CA ALA A 196 2.26 24.86 -1.62
C ALA A 196 2.23 26.37 -1.82
N ARG A 197 3.18 26.92 -2.60
CA ARG A 197 3.16 28.33 -2.97
C ARG A 197 1.87 28.70 -3.72
N ARG A 198 1.51 27.93 -4.75
CA ARG A 198 0.30 28.17 -5.56
C ARG A 198 -0.98 28.10 -4.73
N VAL A 199 -1.06 27.11 -3.83
CA VAL A 199 -2.17 26.96 -2.90
C VAL A 199 -2.24 28.16 -1.94
N MET A 200 -1.10 28.59 -1.39
CA MET A 200 -1.05 29.73 -0.50
C MET A 200 -1.42 31.04 -1.19
N GLU A 201 -0.97 31.26 -2.43
CA GLU A 201 -1.36 32.42 -3.25
C GLU A 201 -2.89 32.50 -3.40
N LYS A 202 -3.55 31.36 -3.64
CA LYS A 202 -5.02 31.27 -3.67
C LYS A 202 -5.65 31.62 -2.31
N LEU A 203 -5.17 31.03 -1.22
CA LEU A 203 -5.70 31.27 0.13
C LEU A 203 -5.50 32.73 0.57
N LEU A 204 -4.41 33.38 0.17
CA LEU A 204 -4.16 34.79 0.43
C LEU A 204 -5.14 35.70 -0.32
N ALA A 205 -5.59 35.30 -1.52
CA ALA A 205 -6.61 36.02 -2.28
C ALA A 205 -8.00 35.87 -1.65
N GLU A 206 -8.32 34.70 -1.11
CA GLU A 206 -9.62 34.40 -0.50
C GLU A 206 -9.76 34.96 0.92
N HIS A 207 -8.66 35.04 1.67
CA HIS A 207 -8.67 35.43 3.07
C HIS A 207 -7.78 36.65 3.35
N PRO A 208 -8.38 37.84 3.58
CA PRO A 208 -7.65 39.09 3.83
C PRO A 208 -6.76 39.04 5.09
N GLN A 209 -7.12 38.24 6.08
CA GLN A 209 -6.36 38.04 7.31
C GLN A 209 -6.10 36.55 7.53
N ILE A 210 -4.83 36.18 7.69
CA ILE A 210 -4.35 34.84 8.04
C ILE A 210 -3.28 35.08 9.10
N ASP A 211 -3.50 34.60 10.32
CA ASP A 211 -2.58 34.81 11.44
C ASP A 211 -1.46 33.74 11.44
N ALA A 212 -1.78 32.52 11.02
CA ALA A 212 -0.80 31.45 10.89
C ALA A 212 -1.09 30.42 9.77
N VAL A 213 -0.06 29.69 9.38
CA VAL A 213 -0.09 28.64 8.37
C VAL A 213 0.54 27.37 8.93
N LEU A 214 -0.25 26.30 8.92
CA LEU A 214 0.21 24.97 9.28
C LEU A 214 0.61 24.22 8.00
N SER A 215 1.87 23.81 7.86
CA SER A 215 2.36 23.16 6.65
C SER A 215 2.79 21.73 6.92
N ALA A 216 2.22 20.77 6.19
CA ALA A 216 2.50 19.35 6.43
C ALA A 216 3.95 18.92 6.14
N ASN A 217 4.83 19.78 5.60
CA ASN A 217 6.30 19.65 5.68
C ASN A 217 7.01 21.00 5.48
N ASP A 218 8.32 21.01 5.72
CA ASP A 218 9.17 22.20 5.60
C ASP A 218 9.30 22.74 4.18
N SER A 219 9.33 21.88 3.15
CA SER A 219 9.38 22.34 1.76
C SER A 219 8.15 23.17 1.40
N MET A 220 6.98 22.75 1.88
CA MET A 220 5.74 23.50 1.74
C MET A 220 5.75 24.78 2.57
N ALA A 221 6.30 24.76 3.79
CA ALA A 221 6.48 25.96 4.61
C ALA A 221 7.35 27.03 3.90
N LEU A 222 8.39 26.62 3.17
CA LEU A 222 9.19 27.53 2.34
C LEU A 222 8.37 28.12 1.18
N GLY A 223 7.52 27.31 0.54
CA GLY A 223 6.62 27.79 -0.52
C GLY A 223 5.59 28.80 0.00
N VAL A 224 5.08 28.58 1.21
CA VAL A 224 4.22 29.52 1.93
C VAL A 224 4.95 30.85 2.17
N LEU A 225 6.21 30.82 2.61
CA LEU A 225 7.00 32.04 2.80
C LEU A 225 7.22 32.81 1.49
N GLU A 226 7.43 32.12 0.38
CA GLU A 226 7.52 32.77 -0.94
C GLU A 226 6.21 33.49 -1.30
N ALA A 227 5.07 32.83 -1.12
CA ALA A 227 3.76 33.41 -1.39
C ALA A 227 3.48 34.63 -0.49
N LEU A 228 3.76 34.51 0.81
CA LEU A 228 3.61 35.62 1.78
C LEU A 228 4.49 36.82 1.40
N LYS A 229 5.75 36.56 1.05
CA LYS A 229 6.68 37.59 0.59
C LYS A 229 6.22 38.27 -0.69
N ALA A 230 5.74 37.50 -1.67
CA ALA A 230 5.22 38.03 -2.92
C ALA A 230 3.96 38.91 -2.71
N ALA A 231 3.11 38.54 -1.76
CA ALA A 231 1.92 39.29 -1.39
C ALA A 231 2.18 40.45 -0.40
N ASN A 232 3.43 40.65 0.04
CA ASN A 232 3.79 41.59 1.10
C ASN A 232 2.95 41.40 2.40
N ARG A 233 2.71 40.14 2.77
CA ARG A 233 1.94 39.73 3.96
C ARG A 233 2.81 38.92 4.91
N THR A 234 2.43 38.89 6.18
CA THR A 234 3.10 38.11 7.22
C THR A 234 2.11 37.20 7.93
N ALA A 235 2.51 35.97 8.19
CA ALA A 235 1.81 35.00 9.03
C ALA A 235 2.83 34.13 9.75
N ILE A 236 2.46 33.54 10.89
CA ILE A 236 3.30 32.56 11.58
C ILE A 236 3.30 31.27 10.74
N VAL A 237 4.45 30.79 10.30
CA VAL A 237 4.56 29.55 9.51
C VAL A 237 5.24 28.47 10.34
N ILE A 238 4.69 27.26 10.34
CA ILE A 238 5.31 26.06 10.95
C ILE A 238 5.40 24.94 9.92
N GLY A 239 6.38 24.06 10.06
CA GLY A 239 6.58 22.89 9.20
C GLY A 239 7.06 21.64 9.94
N ILE A 240 7.33 20.59 9.17
CA ILE A 240 7.79 19.28 9.64
C ILE A 240 8.98 18.83 8.78
N ASN A 241 9.98 18.17 9.40
CA ASN A 241 11.11 17.40 8.85
C ASN A 241 12.51 17.94 9.20
N GLY A 242 12.63 19.16 9.76
CA GLY A 242 13.93 19.69 10.16
C GLY A 242 14.91 19.99 9.04
N ILE A 243 14.47 20.26 7.79
CA ILE A 243 15.40 20.47 6.67
C ILE A 243 16.21 21.76 6.87
N LEU A 244 17.49 21.72 6.50
CA LEU A 244 18.42 22.83 6.75
C LEU A 244 17.93 24.20 6.23
N PRO A 245 17.31 24.31 5.02
CA PRO A 245 16.72 25.58 4.58
C PRO A 245 15.65 26.13 5.55
N ALA A 246 14.77 25.28 6.09
CA ALA A 246 13.75 25.69 7.05
C ALA A 246 14.38 26.06 8.40
N VAL A 247 15.39 25.31 8.86
CA VAL A 247 16.17 25.66 10.07
C VAL A 247 16.77 27.06 9.96
N LYS A 248 17.34 27.42 8.80
CA LYS A 248 17.83 28.79 8.55
C LYS A 248 16.72 29.84 8.63
N GLN A 249 15.52 29.52 8.14
CA GLN A 249 14.36 30.42 8.28
C GLN A 249 13.87 30.51 9.73
N ILE A 250 14.08 29.49 10.56
CA ILE A 250 13.79 29.53 12.00
C ILE A 250 14.79 30.45 12.71
N GLU A 251 16.08 30.39 12.36
CA GLU A 251 17.10 31.27 12.92
C GLU A 251 16.82 32.76 12.65
N THR A 252 16.23 33.08 11.49
CA THR A 252 15.79 34.43 11.14
C THR A 252 14.41 34.78 11.72
N GLY A 253 13.67 33.81 12.27
CA GLY A 253 12.32 33.97 12.80
C GLY A 253 11.21 34.02 11.74
N ALA A 254 11.50 33.62 10.50
CA ALA A 254 10.52 33.55 9.40
C ALA A 254 9.65 32.29 9.49
N ILE A 255 10.20 31.17 9.96
CA ILE A 255 9.45 29.98 10.37
C ILE A 255 9.50 29.89 11.89
N LEU A 256 8.37 29.59 12.53
CA LEU A 256 8.25 29.49 13.98
C LEU A 256 9.09 28.33 14.53
N ALA A 257 8.86 27.15 13.96
CA ALA A 257 9.50 25.90 14.35
C ALA A 257 9.38 24.87 13.22
N THR A 258 10.14 23.80 13.37
CA THR A 258 9.97 22.57 12.59
C THR A 258 9.94 21.38 13.54
N VAL A 259 9.05 20.41 13.27
CA VAL A 259 8.91 19.19 14.08
C VAL A 259 9.73 18.06 13.44
N ASP A 260 10.51 17.34 14.26
CA ASP A 260 11.30 16.17 13.83
C ASP A 260 10.92 14.93 14.66
N SER A 261 11.15 13.76 14.06
CA SER A 261 10.92 12.38 14.51
C SER A 261 11.40 12.05 15.92
N THR A 262 12.38 12.79 16.47
CA THR A 262 12.72 12.72 17.90
C THR A 262 11.81 13.61 18.71
N CYS A 263 10.56 13.19 18.94
CA CYS A 263 9.63 13.89 19.84
C CYS A 263 10.13 13.85 21.30
N SER A 264 11.06 14.75 21.62
CA SER A 264 11.40 15.15 22.99
C SER A 264 11.71 16.65 23.13
N ARG A 265 11.73 17.45 22.04
CA ARG A 265 11.78 18.93 22.06
C ARG A 265 11.49 19.54 20.70
N SER A 266 10.51 20.45 20.63
CA SER A 266 10.37 21.40 19.51
C SER A 266 11.57 22.36 19.51
N ALA A 267 12.26 22.51 18.38
CA ALA A 267 13.37 23.44 18.25
C ALA A 267 12.84 24.87 18.01
N ALA A 268 12.81 25.68 19.07
CA ALA A 268 12.43 27.09 19.02
C ALA A 268 13.68 28.00 19.00
N PRO A 269 13.64 29.16 18.33
CA PRO A 269 14.73 30.13 18.40
C PRO A 269 14.80 30.74 19.80
N ARG A 270 15.92 30.52 20.50
CA ARG A 270 16.20 31.20 21.78
C ARG A 270 16.38 32.70 21.54
N ARG A 271 15.37 33.52 21.85
CA ARG A 271 15.55 34.96 22.08
C ARG A 271 14.82 35.44 23.34
N GLY A 272 15.63 35.69 24.38
CA GLY A 272 15.23 36.32 25.64
C GLY A 272 16.39 36.27 26.65
N ARG A 273 17.26 37.27 26.62
CA ARG A 273 18.51 37.37 27.40
C ARG A 273 18.26 37.43 28.91
N ARG A 274 19.03 36.65 29.69
CA ARG A 274 19.85 37.14 30.82
C ARG A 274 21.10 36.28 30.94
N CYS A 275 22.21 36.76 30.37
CA CYS A 275 23.53 36.40 30.88
C CYS A 275 23.66 37.05 32.27
N VAL A 276 23.61 36.25 33.32
CA VAL A 276 24.35 36.55 34.55
C VAL A 276 25.18 35.32 34.85
N THR A 277 26.43 35.39 34.43
CA THR A 277 27.62 35.08 35.22
C THR A 277 28.82 35.27 34.30
N SER A 278 29.18 36.53 34.05
CA SER A 278 30.53 36.83 33.55
C SER A 278 31.39 37.33 34.71
N SER A 279 32.44 36.55 34.95
CA SER A 279 33.68 36.88 35.66
C SER A 279 33.59 37.23 37.15
N ALA A 280 33.95 36.26 37.98
CA ALA A 280 34.60 36.53 39.25
C ALA A 280 35.91 35.72 39.34
N SER A 281 36.90 36.14 38.54
CA SER A 281 38.31 36.03 38.90
C SER A 281 38.88 37.44 39.05
N ARG A 282 38.46 38.12 40.12
CA ARG A 282 39.25 39.15 40.82
C ARG A 282 38.88 39.08 42.30
N CYS A 283 39.46 38.11 43.02
CA CYS A 283 39.70 38.33 44.44
C CYS A 283 40.96 39.19 44.52
N ARG A 284 40.78 40.51 44.67
CA ARG A 284 41.83 41.38 45.20
C ARG A 284 41.95 41.08 46.69
N THR A 285 43.14 40.65 47.10
CA THR A 285 43.79 40.98 48.36
C THR A 285 42.95 40.94 49.64
N ARG A 286 43.14 39.87 50.43
CA ARG A 286 43.61 40.02 51.82
C ARG A 286 44.19 38.71 52.35
N CYS A 287 45.30 38.88 53.08
CA CYS A 287 45.99 37.93 53.95
C CYS A 287 46.93 36.89 53.31
N CYS A 288 48.18 37.36 53.21
CA CYS A 288 49.43 36.65 53.49
C CYS A 288 49.30 35.31 54.23
N CYS A 289 49.90 34.24 53.69
CA CYS A 289 51.16 33.69 54.19
C CYS A 289 51.56 32.43 53.41
N ARG A 290 52.87 32.29 53.24
CA ARG A 290 53.59 31.26 52.48
C ARG A 290 54.00 30.10 53.44
N PRO A 291 54.84 29.12 53.06
CA PRO A 291 54.51 27.70 52.93
C PRO A 291 55.24 26.78 53.95
N ARG A 292 54.81 25.51 54.10
CA ARG A 292 55.60 24.34 54.61
C ARG A 292 54.65 23.13 54.72
N SER A 293 54.87 21.96 54.09
CA SER A 293 55.87 20.89 54.28
C SER A 293 55.25 19.66 54.94
N SER A 294 55.60 18.46 54.43
CA SER A 294 55.56 17.15 55.11
C SER A 294 54.14 16.59 55.38
N THR A 295 53.79 15.30 55.29
CA THR A 295 54.49 14.01 55.37
C THR A 295 53.60 12.91 54.73
N ARG A 296 54.24 11.84 54.23
CA ARG A 296 53.71 10.47 54.04
C ARG A 296 53.15 9.88 55.37
N PRO A 297 52.56 8.64 55.48
CA PRO A 297 52.75 7.47 54.60
C PRO A 297 51.59 6.46 54.41
N THR A 298 51.89 5.44 53.57
CA THR A 298 51.48 4.01 53.63
C THR A 298 50.01 3.66 53.35
N SER A 299 49.63 2.62 52.61
CA SER A 299 50.26 1.42 52.02
C SER A 299 49.20 0.85 51.01
N ARG A 300 49.42 -0.07 50.06
CA ARG A 300 50.45 -1.05 49.74
C ARG A 300 50.12 -1.52 48.31
N ARG A 301 51.16 -1.58 47.46
CA ARG A 301 51.53 -2.64 46.49
C ARG A 301 50.42 -3.27 45.60
N GLY A 302 50.59 -3.41 44.28
CA GLY A 302 51.77 -3.21 43.46
C GLY A 302 51.45 -3.45 41.97
N TRP A 303 52.09 -2.64 41.14
CA TRP A 303 52.22 -2.80 39.69
C TRP A 303 53.17 -3.94 39.30
N CYS A 304 52.98 -4.49 38.09
CA CYS A 304 53.88 -4.42 36.92
C CYS A 304 53.61 -5.63 36.02
N ARG A 305 53.13 -5.41 34.78
CA ARG A 305 53.88 -5.10 33.55
C ARG A 305 54.71 -6.27 33.01
N SER A 306 54.25 -6.73 31.84
CA SER A 306 54.99 -7.06 30.60
C SER A 306 56.18 -8.02 30.67
N ILE A 307 56.21 -9.00 29.74
CA ILE A 307 57.21 -9.13 28.65
C ILE A 307 57.08 -10.50 27.93
N SER A 308 57.06 -10.43 26.59
CA SER A 308 57.47 -11.40 25.53
C SER A 308 57.00 -12.87 25.47
N ALA A 309 56.65 -13.27 24.24
CA ALA A 309 56.56 -14.63 23.68
C ALA A 309 57.94 -15.36 23.68
N PRO A 310 58.15 -16.56 23.06
CA PRO A 310 57.25 -17.53 22.42
C PRO A 310 57.53 -19.04 22.77
N ALA A 311 56.71 -19.94 22.20
CA ALA A 311 57.00 -21.34 21.81
C ALA A 311 57.35 -22.42 22.87
N ARG A 312 56.56 -23.52 22.89
CA ARG A 312 56.96 -24.92 22.55
C ARG A 312 56.06 -26.00 23.19
N ASN A 313 55.65 -26.93 22.32
CA ASN A 313 55.63 -28.40 22.42
C ASN A 313 55.03 -29.16 23.61
N GLY A 314 54.27 -30.20 23.26
CA GLY A 314 54.10 -31.46 23.99
C GLY A 314 52.65 -31.96 23.92
N ALA A 315 52.24 -32.83 22.98
CA ALA A 315 52.43 -34.31 22.97
C ALA A 315 51.70 -34.97 24.18
N ARG A 316 50.85 -36.01 24.12
CA ARG A 316 50.53 -37.21 23.29
C ARG A 316 49.06 -37.57 23.61
N SER A 317 48.28 -38.36 22.86
CA SER A 317 48.44 -39.76 22.37
C SER A 317 47.42 -40.02 21.23
N ARG A 318 47.78 -40.54 20.04
CA ARG A 318 47.82 -41.98 19.60
C ARG A 318 46.59 -42.79 20.04
N ALA A 319 45.93 -43.64 19.24
CA ALA A 319 45.98 -44.14 17.85
C ALA A 319 44.54 -44.70 17.57
N GLU A 320 44.02 -44.92 16.37
CA GLU A 320 44.45 -45.80 15.27
C GLU A 320 43.74 -45.41 13.96
N ASP A 321 44.44 -45.62 12.84
CA ASP A 321 44.03 -45.41 11.46
C ASP A 321 43.60 -46.73 10.79
N SER A 322 42.43 -46.74 10.13
CA SER A 322 42.15 -47.17 8.72
C SER A 322 42.51 -48.61 8.23
N PRO A 323 42.21 -49.09 7.00
CA PRO A 323 41.20 -48.76 5.94
C PRO A 323 40.53 -49.99 5.20
N ALA A 324 39.61 -49.68 4.27
CA ALA A 324 39.27 -50.32 2.97
C ALA A 324 38.51 -51.68 2.86
N PRO A 325 37.63 -51.85 1.83
CA PRO A 325 37.18 -53.15 1.35
C PRO A 325 37.55 -53.43 -0.13
N VAL A 326 37.96 -54.67 -0.44
CA VAL A 326 38.01 -55.24 -1.81
C VAL A 326 37.60 -56.73 -1.78
N GLY A 327 36.53 -57.03 -2.54
CA GLY A 327 36.22 -58.22 -3.36
C GLY A 327 36.41 -59.66 -2.85
N LEU A 328 35.40 -60.53 -3.04
CA LEU A 328 35.42 -61.63 -4.05
C LEU A 328 34.07 -62.40 -4.13
N LEU A 329 33.77 -62.81 -5.36
CA LEU A 329 32.78 -63.74 -5.94
C LEU A 329 32.10 -64.80 -5.04
N LEU A 330 30.84 -65.13 -5.35
CA LEU A 330 30.41 -66.44 -5.89
C LEU A 330 28.91 -66.46 -6.30
N ARG A 331 28.65 -67.05 -7.47
CA ARG A 331 27.34 -67.49 -8.00
C ARG A 331 26.75 -68.62 -7.15
N THR A 332 25.43 -68.72 -7.06
CA THR A 332 24.69 -69.97 -7.31
C THR A 332 23.23 -69.72 -7.64
N GLU A 333 22.74 -70.56 -8.55
CA GLU A 333 21.42 -70.57 -9.18
C GLU A 333 20.28 -70.96 -8.23
N VAL A 334 19.07 -70.49 -8.55
CA VAL A 334 17.81 -70.96 -7.96
C VAL A 334 17.09 -71.81 -9.00
N ARG A 335 16.72 -73.05 -8.64
CA ARG A 335 15.88 -73.93 -9.46
C ARG A 335 15.05 -74.91 -8.61
N TYR A 336 13.79 -75.06 -9.06
CA TYR A 336 12.79 -76.13 -8.84
C TYR A 336 12.00 -76.18 -7.51
N PRO A 337 10.80 -76.83 -7.48
CA PRO A 337 10.18 -77.64 -8.54
C PRO A 337 8.74 -77.29 -8.96
N ALA A 338 8.42 -77.74 -10.18
CA ALA A 338 7.08 -78.08 -10.62
C ALA A 338 6.82 -79.57 -10.35
N SER A 339 5.60 -79.92 -9.95
CA SER A 339 5.04 -81.26 -10.18
C SER A 339 3.51 -81.17 -10.24
N GLU A 340 2.98 -81.38 -11.44
CA GLU A 340 1.59 -81.72 -11.70
C GLU A 340 1.23 -83.04 -11.00
N GLN A 341 0.04 -83.08 -10.41
CA GLN A 341 -0.67 -84.32 -10.11
C GLN A 341 -2.16 -84.11 -10.42
N GLU A 342 -2.61 -84.67 -11.53
CA GLU A 342 -4.02 -84.93 -11.79
C GLU A 342 -4.57 -85.96 -10.78
N LYS A 343 -5.78 -85.71 -10.28
CA LYS A 343 -6.77 -86.76 -9.99
C LYS A 343 -8.16 -86.16 -9.73
N ASP A 344 -9.09 -86.55 -10.61
CA ASP A 344 -10.54 -86.35 -10.52
C ASP A 344 -11.15 -86.94 -9.24
N TRP A 345 -12.24 -86.33 -8.76
CA TRP A 345 -13.47 -87.04 -8.38
C TRP A 345 -14.65 -86.08 -8.15
N GLU A 346 -15.80 -86.45 -8.70
CA GLU A 346 -17.14 -85.88 -8.48
C GLU A 346 -17.66 -86.16 -7.06
N GLY A 347 -18.56 -85.32 -6.54
CA GLY A 347 -19.54 -85.76 -5.53
C GLY A 347 -19.96 -84.71 -4.49
N ASP A 348 -21.18 -84.18 -4.68
CA ASP A 348 -22.06 -83.47 -3.75
C ASP A 348 -21.75 -83.56 -2.25
N GLN A 349 -21.68 -82.40 -1.56
CA GLN A 349 -22.29 -82.23 -0.22
C GLN A 349 -22.85 -80.81 -0.01
N LEU A 350 -24.16 -80.78 0.19
CA LEU A 350 -25.02 -79.66 0.59
C LEU A 350 -24.49 -78.97 1.86
N MET A 351 -24.04 -77.71 1.74
CA MET A 351 -23.83 -76.86 2.92
C MET A 351 -25.12 -76.14 3.30
N SER A 352 -25.60 -76.51 4.48
CA SER A 352 -26.75 -76.01 5.24
C SER A 352 -27.00 -74.50 5.17
N ALA A 353 -28.27 -74.14 4.93
CA ALA A 353 -28.82 -72.77 4.89
C ALA A 353 -28.60 -71.95 6.19
N SER A 354 -28.16 -72.59 7.28
CA SER A 354 -27.87 -71.92 8.57
C SER A 354 -26.59 -71.08 8.55
N GLY A 355 -25.65 -71.38 7.64
CA GLY A 355 -24.38 -70.63 7.50
C GLY A 355 -24.54 -69.30 6.77
N ILE A 356 -25.48 -69.24 5.82
CA ILE A 356 -25.72 -68.07 4.97
C ILE A 356 -26.37 -66.93 5.78
N CYS A 357 -27.29 -67.23 6.70
CA CYS A 357 -27.90 -66.22 7.56
C CYS A 357 -26.93 -65.60 8.57
N ARG A 358 -25.93 -66.35 9.08
CA ARG A 358 -24.90 -65.79 9.99
C ARG A 358 -23.84 -64.98 9.24
N ALA A 359 -23.48 -65.37 8.02
CA ALA A 359 -22.58 -64.59 7.18
C ALA A 359 -23.22 -63.27 6.71
N LEU A 360 -24.52 -63.28 6.37
CA LEU A 360 -25.26 -62.07 6.00
C LEU A 360 -25.44 -61.11 7.18
N LEU A 361 -25.61 -61.60 8.41
CA LEU A 361 -25.74 -60.73 9.58
C LEU A 361 -24.44 -59.98 9.89
N VAL A 362 -23.27 -60.63 9.71
CA VAL A 362 -21.95 -60.01 9.90
C VAL A 362 -21.63 -59.00 8.80
N VAL A 363 -22.04 -59.27 7.56
CA VAL A 363 -21.90 -58.32 6.44
C VAL A 363 -22.82 -57.11 6.62
N CYS A 364 -24.07 -57.30 7.09
CA CYS A 364 -24.99 -56.20 7.40
C CYS A 364 -24.52 -55.35 8.59
N LEU A 365 -23.88 -55.95 9.61
CA LEU A 365 -23.31 -55.18 10.73
C LEU A 365 -22.03 -54.43 10.33
N ALA A 366 -21.26 -54.95 9.37
CA ALA A 366 -20.07 -54.29 8.83
C ALA A 366 -20.41 -53.14 7.87
N LEU A 367 -21.57 -53.18 7.20
CA LEU A 367 -22.07 -52.07 6.37
C LEU A 367 -22.67 -50.93 7.22
N ALA A 368 -23.15 -51.23 8.43
CA ALA A 368 -23.71 -50.24 9.36
C ALA A 368 -22.66 -49.40 10.10
N THR A 369 -21.37 -49.73 10.02
CA THR A 369 -20.26 -48.96 10.61
C THR A 369 -19.45 -48.15 9.60
N SER A 370 -19.94 -48.03 8.36
CA SER A 370 -19.41 -47.03 7.42
C SER A 370 -19.50 -45.67 8.11
N PRO A 371 -18.39 -44.95 8.35
CA PRO A 371 -18.47 -43.62 8.92
C PRO A 371 -19.35 -42.82 7.96
N MET A 372 -20.51 -42.36 8.46
CA MET A 372 -21.23 -41.27 7.82
C MET A 372 -20.15 -40.22 7.56
N ALA A 373 -19.82 -39.99 6.29
CA ALA A 373 -18.97 -38.87 5.92
C ALA A 373 -19.72 -37.64 6.45
N ARG A 374 -19.34 -37.19 7.65
CA ARG A 374 -19.80 -35.92 8.18
C ARG A 374 -19.35 -34.95 7.11
N ALA A 375 -20.30 -34.34 6.42
CA ALA A 375 -20.00 -33.23 5.54
C ALA A 375 -19.03 -32.34 6.32
N GLU A 376 -17.79 -32.21 5.82
CA GLU A 376 -16.82 -31.36 6.49
C GLU A 376 -17.48 -29.99 6.65
N GLU A 377 -17.57 -29.54 7.89
CA GLU A 377 -18.39 -28.40 8.28
C GLU A 377 -17.68 -27.13 7.77
N TYR A 378 -17.84 -26.83 6.49
CA TYR A 378 -17.20 -25.66 5.87
C TYR A 378 -17.82 -24.38 6.43
N PRO A 379 -17.02 -23.38 6.85
CA PRO A 379 -15.56 -23.38 6.94
C PRO A 379 -15.04 -23.88 8.31
N THR A 380 -13.94 -24.65 8.32
CA THR A 380 -13.23 -25.11 9.53
C THR A 380 -11.95 -24.32 9.82
N ARG A 381 -11.55 -23.45 8.90
CA ARG A 381 -10.36 -22.59 9.00
C ARG A 381 -10.61 -21.24 8.35
N THR A 382 -9.67 -20.33 8.54
CA THR A 382 -9.67 -18.99 7.94
C THR A 382 -9.86 -19.03 6.42
N ILE A 383 -10.78 -18.20 5.93
CA ILE A 383 -10.96 -17.93 4.50
C ILE A 383 -10.07 -16.75 4.12
N LYS A 384 -9.48 -16.81 2.94
CA LYS A 384 -8.68 -15.75 2.36
C LYS A 384 -9.39 -15.18 1.15
N MET A 385 -9.64 -13.88 1.14
CA MET A 385 -10.19 -13.17 -0.01
C MET A 385 -9.09 -12.30 -0.63
N ILE A 386 -8.66 -12.67 -1.83
CA ILE A 386 -7.67 -11.92 -2.60
C ILE A 386 -8.37 -10.75 -3.28
N VAL A 387 -7.80 -9.57 -3.13
CA VAL A 387 -8.23 -8.34 -3.80
C VAL A 387 -7.11 -7.92 -4.76
N PRO A 388 -7.33 -7.92 -6.09
CA PRO A 388 -6.30 -7.64 -7.08
C PRO A 388 -5.98 -6.14 -7.23
N THR A 389 -6.43 -5.32 -6.28
CA THR A 389 -6.22 -3.87 -6.22
C THR A 389 -5.65 -3.45 -4.86
N GLY A 390 -5.11 -2.24 -4.79
CA GLY A 390 -4.54 -1.71 -3.54
C GLY A 390 -5.58 -1.57 -2.42
N ALA A 391 -5.11 -1.65 -1.18
CA ALA A 391 -5.95 -1.41 0.00
C ALA A 391 -6.52 0.02 0.01
N GLY A 392 -7.75 0.18 0.48
CA GLY A 392 -8.46 1.46 0.53
C GLY A 392 -9.16 1.88 -0.77
N GLY A 393 -9.04 1.11 -1.86
CA GLY A 393 -9.86 1.28 -3.06
C GLY A 393 -11.26 0.67 -2.91
N ILE A 394 -12.19 0.99 -3.83
CA ILE A 394 -13.58 0.52 -3.72
C ILE A 394 -13.70 -1.01 -3.66
N THR A 395 -12.91 -1.75 -4.44
CA THR A 395 -12.88 -3.21 -4.42
C THR A 395 -12.40 -3.77 -3.07
N ASP A 396 -11.45 -3.11 -2.40
CA ASP A 396 -11.00 -3.46 -1.05
C ASP A 396 -12.08 -3.16 0.01
N ILE A 397 -12.77 -2.02 -0.12
CA ILE A 397 -13.89 -1.66 0.76
C ILE A 397 -15.01 -2.72 0.66
N LEU A 398 -15.41 -3.08 -0.55
CA LEU A 398 -16.41 -4.11 -0.80
C LEU A 398 -15.97 -5.47 -0.24
N ALA A 399 -14.70 -5.84 -0.44
CA ALA A 399 -14.13 -7.08 0.10
C ALA A 399 -14.17 -7.10 1.63
N ARG A 400 -13.85 -5.99 2.29
CA ARG A 400 -13.91 -5.86 3.76
C ARG A 400 -15.34 -5.91 4.28
N LEU A 401 -16.29 -5.25 3.62
CA LEU A 401 -17.71 -5.27 3.99
C LEU A 401 -18.28 -6.69 3.92
N VAL A 402 -18.11 -7.34 2.76
CA VAL A 402 -18.60 -8.70 2.52
C VAL A 402 -17.84 -9.70 3.39
N GLY A 403 -16.51 -9.60 3.47
CA GLY A 403 -15.66 -10.48 4.25
C GLY A 403 -15.96 -10.43 5.75
N LYS A 404 -16.23 -9.23 6.30
CA LYS A 404 -16.68 -9.08 7.69
C LYS A 404 -17.97 -9.85 7.92
N HIS A 405 -18.97 -9.69 7.05
CA HIS A 405 -20.25 -10.38 7.21
C HIS A 405 -20.11 -11.90 7.07
N ILE A 406 -19.32 -12.38 6.11
CA ILE A 406 -18.99 -13.81 5.98
C ILE A 406 -18.35 -14.32 7.27
N SER A 407 -17.41 -13.55 7.85
CA SER A 407 -16.73 -13.95 9.08
C SER A 407 -17.68 -14.06 10.27
N GLU A 408 -18.64 -13.15 10.38
CA GLU A 408 -19.63 -13.13 11.46
C GLU A 408 -20.64 -14.28 11.32
N GLN A 409 -21.12 -14.57 10.11
CA GLN A 409 -22.13 -15.60 9.88
C GLN A 409 -21.56 -17.02 9.87
N LEU A 410 -20.34 -17.21 9.37
CA LEU A 410 -19.73 -18.54 9.22
C LEU A 410 -18.77 -18.91 10.35
N GLY A 411 -18.51 -17.99 11.28
CA GLY A 411 -17.71 -18.25 12.48
C GLY A 411 -16.21 -18.43 12.24
N GLN A 412 -15.72 -18.18 11.03
CA GLN A 412 -14.29 -18.24 10.68
C GLN A 412 -13.82 -16.89 10.14
N PRO A 413 -12.60 -16.44 10.49
CA PRO A 413 -12.05 -15.18 9.97
C PRO A 413 -11.98 -15.16 8.45
N VAL A 414 -12.29 -14.01 7.84
CA VAL A 414 -11.98 -13.73 6.44
C VAL A 414 -10.84 -12.72 6.38
N ILE A 415 -9.68 -13.13 5.88
CA ILE A 415 -8.51 -12.26 5.71
C ILE A 415 -8.52 -11.67 4.30
N ILE A 416 -8.49 -10.35 4.20
CA ILE A 416 -8.33 -9.63 2.93
C ILE A 416 -6.85 -9.53 2.58
N ASP A 417 -6.45 -10.13 1.45
CA ASP A 417 -5.07 -10.08 0.91
C ASP A 417 -5.04 -9.26 -0.38
N ASN A 418 -4.56 -8.02 -0.29
CA ASN A 418 -4.42 -7.13 -1.43
C ASN A 418 -3.18 -7.51 -2.26
N ARG A 419 -3.38 -8.17 -3.40
CA ARG A 419 -2.31 -8.59 -4.34
C ARG A 419 -2.36 -7.76 -5.62
N THR A 420 -1.67 -6.63 -5.60
CA THR A 420 -1.65 -5.68 -6.72
C THR A 420 -0.66 -6.06 -7.82
N GLY A 421 -0.79 -5.41 -8.98
CA GLY A 421 0.17 -5.47 -10.09
C GLY A 421 -0.42 -6.02 -11.39
N ALA A 422 0.16 -5.58 -12.51
CA ALA A 422 -0.24 -5.95 -13.88
C ALA A 422 -1.76 -5.86 -14.13
N GLY A 423 -2.38 -4.73 -13.76
CA GLY A 423 -3.83 -4.54 -13.95
C GLY A 423 -4.71 -5.49 -13.13
N GLY A 424 -4.17 -6.07 -12.05
CA GLY A 424 -4.85 -7.03 -11.19
C GLY A 424 -4.64 -8.50 -11.56
N THR A 425 -4.00 -8.77 -12.70
CA THR A 425 -3.80 -10.14 -13.19
C THR A 425 -2.96 -11.02 -12.25
N ILE A 426 -2.06 -10.44 -11.44
CA ILE A 426 -1.24 -11.18 -10.46
C ILE A 426 -2.12 -11.81 -9.37
N GLY A 427 -3.01 -11.01 -8.78
CA GLY A 427 -3.94 -11.47 -7.74
C GLY A 427 -4.94 -12.48 -8.30
N THR A 428 -5.52 -12.18 -9.47
CA THR A 428 -6.48 -13.05 -10.14
C THR A 428 -5.88 -14.42 -10.50
N ARG A 429 -4.68 -14.45 -11.08
CA ARG A 429 -3.95 -15.70 -11.37
C ARG A 429 -3.72 -16.54 -10.12
N ALA A 430 -3.39 -15.90 -8.99
CA ALA A 430 -3.13 -16.62 -7.75
C ALA A 430 -4.38 -17.33 -7.22
N VAL A 431 -5.59 -16.82 -7.50
CA VAL A 431 -6.84 -17.51 -7.18
C VAL A 431 -7.15 -18.59 -8.21
N ALA A 432 -6.98 -18.34 -9.50
CA ALA A 432 -7.15 -19.35 -10.56
C ALA A 432 -6.34 -20.63 -10.30
N GLN A 433 -5.17 -20.50 -9.68
CA GLN A 433 -4.26 -21.61 -9.36
C GLN A 433 -4.41 -22.17 -7.93
N ALA A 434 -5.33 -21.63 -7.13
CA ALA A 434 -5.54 -22.08 -5.76
C ALA A 434 -6.35 -23.38 -5.71
N GLU A 435 -6.24 -24.10 -4.60
CA GLU A 435 -7.06 -25.29 -4.36
C GLU A 435 -8.57 -24.92 -4.42
N PRO A 436 -9.39 -25.70 -5.13
CA PRO A 436 -10.82 -25.45 -5.27
C PRO A 436 -11.60 -25.91 -4.04
N ASP A 437 -11.20 -25.45 -2.86
CA ASP A 437 -11.75 -25.85 -1.56
C ASP A 437 -12.56 -24.74 -0.88
N GLY A 438 -12.71 -23.60 -1.55
CA GLY A 438 -13.45 -22.42 -1.08
C GLY A 438 -12.74 -21.60 0.01
N TYR A 439 -11.50 -21.92 0.39
CA TYR A 439 -10.74 -21.10 1.35
C TYR A 439 -9.94 -19.98 0.70
N THR A 440 -9.83 -19.97 -0.63
CA THR A 440 -9.27 -18.85 -1.39
C THR A 440 -10.33 -18.31 -2.34
N LEU A 441 -10.73 -17.05 -2.12
CA LEU A 441 -11.73 -16.34 -2.92
C LEU A 441 -11.06 -15.15 -3.62
N LEU A 442 -11.70 -14.64 -4.67
CA LEU A 442 -11.31 -13.46 -5.40
C LEU A 442 -12.43 -12.42 -5.34
N MET A 443 -12.13 -11.21 -4.88
CA MET A 443 -12.98 -10.05 -5.14
C MET A 443 -12.53 -9.43 -6.47
N VAL A 444 -13.27 -9.67 -7.54
CA VAL A 444 -13.00 -9.09 -8.86
C VAL A 444 -13.64 -7.71 -9.01
N PHE A 445 -13.12 -6.95 -9.96
CA PHE A 445 -13.54 -5.60 -10.31
C PHE A 445 -13.82 -5.54 -11.83
N PRO A 446 -14.43 -4.45 -12.35
CA PRO A 446 -15.03 -4.45 -13.69
C PRO A 446 -14.10 -4.86 -14.85
N SER A 447 -12.78 -4.67 -14.73
CA SER A 447 -11.85 -5.05 -15.79
C SER A 447 -11.80 -6.56 -16.05
N HIS A 448 -12.23 -7.42 -15.11
CA HIS A 448 -12.13 -8.87 -15.24
C HIS A 448 -12.81 -9.40 -16.52
N ALA A 449 -13.97 -8.83 -16.87
CA ALA A 449 -14.71 -9.17 -18.09
C ALA A 449 -14.06 -8.60 -19.37
N ALA A 450 -13.38 -7.46 -19.27
CA ALA A 450 -12.74 -6.81 -20.41
C ALA A 450 -11.32 -7.32 -20.67
N ASN A 451 -10.65 -7.91 -19.68
CA ASN A 451 -9.28 -8.38 -19.77
C ASN A 451 -9.02 -9.30 -20.99
N PRO A 452 -9.89 -10.28 -21.34
CA PRO A 452 -9.67 -11.14 -22.51
C PRO A 452 -9.61 -10.36 -23.83
N ALA A 453 -10.23 -9.18 -23.87
CA ALA A 453 -10.27 -8.31 -25.03
C ALA A 453 -9.07 -7.34 -25.10
N LEU A 454 -8.41 -7.10 -23.96
CA LEU A 454 -7.41 -6.05 -23.79
C LEU A 454 -5.97 -6.56 -23.71
N TYR A 455 -5.78 -7.84 -23.40
CA TYR A 455 -4.46 -8.45 -23.26
C TYR A 455 -4.28 -9.57 -24.28
N ALA A 456 -3.20 -9.50 -25.06
CA ALA A 456 -2.90 -10.54 -26.05
C ALA A 456 -2.64 -11.90 -25.39
N LYS A 457 -2.15 -11.89 -24.15
CA LYS A 457 -1.87 -13.10 -23.36
C LYS A 457 -2.23 -12.87 -21.90
N LEU A 458 -3.32 -13.48 -21.46
CA LEU A 458 -3.66 -13.60 -20.04
C LEU A 458 -3.05 -14.85 -19.42
N PRO A 459 -2.63 -14.81 -18.15
CA PRO A 459 -2.09 -15.97 -17.47
C PRO A 459 -3.18 -16.83 -16.79
N TYR A 460 -4.45 -16.62 -17.15
CA TYR A 460 -5.65 -17.35 -16.74
C TYR A 460 -6.77 -17.11 -17.76
N ASP A 461 -7.80 -17.95 -17.76
CA ASP A 461 -9.04 -17.76 -18.49
C ASP A 461 -10.06 -17.07 -17.57
N SER A 462 -10.54 -15.87 -17.94
CA SER A 462 -11.47 -15.08 -17.12
C SER A 462 -12.80 -15.79 -16.83
N GLU A 463 -13.16 -16.81 -17.61
CA GLU A 463 -14.39 -17.57 -17.46
C GLU A 463 -14.12 -18.97 -16.89
N LYS A 464 -13.24 -19.74 -17.53
CA LYS A 464 -13.09 -21.18 -17.24
C LYS A 464 -12.33 -21.50 -15.96
N ASP A 465 -11.46 -20.60 -15.50
CA ASP A 465 -10.64 -20.83 -14.31
C ASP A 465 -11.35 -20.43 -13.01
N PHE A 466 -12.61 -19.99 -13.09
CA PHE A 466 -13.36 -19.46 -11.95
C PHE A 466 -14.75 -20.07 -11.82
N ALA A 467 -15.19 -20.24 -10.56
CA ALA A 467 -16.56 -20.52 -10.19
C ALA A 467 -17.22 -19.24 -9.63
N PRO A 468 -18.22 -18.66 -10.31
CA PRO A 468 -18.93 -17.47 -9.83
C PRO A 468 -19.68 -17.75 -8.53
N ILE A 469 -19.57 -16.85 -7.54
CA ILE A 469 -20.34 -16.95 -6.29
C ILE A 469 -21.49 -15.95 -6.30
N SER A 470 -21.19 -14.65 -6.39
CA SER A 470 -22.22 -13.61 -6.48
C SER A 470 -21.63 -12.28 -6.94
N MET A 471 -22.40 -11.53 -7.71
CA MET A 471 -22.14 -10.12 -7.99
C MET A 471 -22.43 -9.30 -6.74
N VAL A 472 -21.50 -8.44 -6.36
CA VAL A 472 -21.55 -7.62 -5.14
C VAL A 472 -22.15 -6.26 -5.44
N THR A 473 -21.65 -5.58 -6.47
CA THR A 473 -22.17 -4.27 -6.90
C THR A 473 -22.18 -4.13 -8.40
N ARG A 474 -23.10 -3.32 -8.90
CA ARG A 474 -23.03 -2.74 -10.24
C ARG A 474 -22.28 -1.41 -10.18
N VAL A 475 -21.42 -1.20 -11.16
CA VAL A 475 -20.63 0.03 -11.34
C VAL A 475 -21.16 0.74 -12.57
N SER A 476 -21.55 1.99 -12.40
CA SER A 476 -21.93 2.87 -13.50
C SER A 476 -20.93 4.01 -13.62
N GLU A 477 -20.94 4.65 -14.78
CA GLU A 477 -20.18 5.86 -15.10
C GLU A 477 -21.14 7.00 -15.47
N ILE A 478 -20.73 8.23 -15.19
CA ILE A 478 -21.40 9.48 -15.57
C ILE A 478 -20.50 10.21 -16.56
N LEU A 479 -21.06 10.58 -17.71
CA LEU A 479 -20.40 11.40 -18.72
C LEU A 479 -20.31 12.85 -18.24
N LEU A 480 -19.09 13.32 -18.01
CA LEU A 480 -18.77 14.67 -17.58
C LEU A 480 -18.12 15.48 -18.70
N VAL A 481 -18.44 16.77 -18.73
CA VAL A 481 -17.73 17.79 -19.52
C VAL A 481 -17.36 18.98 -18.62
N PRO A 482 -16.35 19.79 -18.99
CA PRO A 482 -16.04 21.03 -18.28
C PRO A 482 -17.29 21.93 -18.21
N ASN A 483 -17.49 22.67 -17.11
CA ASN A 483 -18.66 23.56 -17.02
C ASN A 483 -18.63 24.68 -18.09
N THR A 484 -17.42 25.05 -18.55
CA THR A 484 -17.18 25.99 -19.65
C THR A 484 -17.46 25.40 -21.04
N SER A 485 -17.70 24.09 -21.14
CA SER A 485 -18.00 23.44 -22.42
C SER A 485 -19.28 24.01 -23.04
N PRO A 486 -19.28 24.29 -24.36
CA PRO A 486 -20.48 24.73 -25.06
C PRO A 486 -21.54 23.62 -25.14
N ALA A 487 -21.15 22.35 -24.98
CA ALA A 487 -22.09 21.24 -24.96
C ALA A 487 -22.86 21.15 -23.63
N LYS A 488 -24.19 21.25 -23.70
CA LYS A 488 -25.11 21.12 -22.56
C LYS A 488 -25.90 19.83 -22.56
N SER A 489 -25.79 19.04 -23.62
CA SER A 489 -26.44 17.75 -23.79
C SER A 489 -25.51 16.77 -24.50
N VAL A 490 -25.81 15.46 -24.42
CA VAL A 490 -25.08 14.41 -25.16
C VAL A 490 -25.10 14.70 -26.66
N ARG A 491 -26.26 15.09 -27.20
CA ARG A 491 -26.41 15.46 -28.62
C ARG A 491 -25.48 16.62 -29.01
N GLU A 492 -25.44 17.67 -28.21
CA GLU A 492 -24.55 18.81 -28.46
C GLU A 492 -23.07 18.42 -28.36
N LEU A 493 -22.70 17.50 -27.46
CA LEU A 493 -21.33 16.98 -27.39
C LEU A 493 -20.97 16.21 -28.66
N VAL A 494 -21.88 15.37 -29.18
CA VAL A 494 -21.68 14.65 -30.46
C VAL A 494 -21.55 15.63 -31.62
N GLU A 495 -22.39 16.66 -31.67
CA GLU A 495 -22.31 17.72 -32.69
C GLU A 495 -21.00 18.52 -32.59
N LEU A 496 -20.51 18.79 -31.38
CA LEU A 496 -19.23 19.46 -31.14
C LEU A 496 -18.06 18.58 -31.61
N ALA A 497 -18.06 17.30 -31.25
CA ALA A 497 -17.03 16.33 -31.65
C ALA A 497 -16.93 16.10 -33.16
N ARG A 498 -17.99 16.41 -33.92
CA ARG A 498 -17.99 16.39 -35.39
C ARG A 498 -17.40 17.66 -36.01
N LYS A 499 -17.44 18.78 -35.28
CA LYS A 499 -16.97 20.08 -35.76
C LYS A 499 -15.48 20.29 -35.48
N GLU A 500 -14.99 19.77 -34.37
CA GLU A 500 -13.60 19.95 -33.94
C GLU A 500 -13.04 18.71 -33.23
N PRO A 501 -11.71 18.49 -33.29
CA PRO A 501 -11.09 17.39 -32.57
C PRO A 501 -11.16 17.61 -31.06
N LEU A 502 -11.75 16.66 -30.34
CA LEU A 502 -11.81 16.64 -28.88
C LEU A 502 -10.89 15.56 -28.29
N ASN A 503 -10.63 15.67 -27.00
CA ASN A 503 -9.88 14.69 -26.21
C ASN A 503 -10.72 14.24 -25.00
N TYR A 504 -10.36 13.10 -24.43
CA TYR A 504 -11.03 12.59 -23.23
C TYR A 504 -10.05 11.96 -22.25
N ALA A 505 -10.38 12.06 -20.97
CA ALA A 505 -9.61 11.44 -19.90
C ALA A 505 -10.08 10.00 -19.62
N SER A 506 -9.15 9.21 -19.08
CA SER A 506 -9.46 7.98 -18.36
C SER A 506 -8.45 7.77 -17.24
N VAL A 507 -8.58 6.69 -16.48
CA VAL A 507 -7.57 6.24 -15.50
C VAL A 507 -6.66 5.15 -16.03
N GLY A 508 -6.52 5.06 -17.36
CA GLY A 508 -5.64 4.13 -18.04
C GLY A 508 -6.38 3.29 -19.09
N VAL A 509 -5.59 2.69 -19.98
CA VAL A 509 -6.10 1.73 -20.97
C VAL A 509 -6.75 0.56 -20.24
N GLY A 510 -7.89 0.12 -20.75
CA GLY A 510 -8.70 -0.96 -20.16
C GLY A 510 -9.57 -0.60 -18.95
N SER A 511 -9.48 0.62 -18.42
CA SER A 511 -10.41 1.10 -17.38
C SER A 511 -11.85 1.14 -17.88
N LEU A 512 -12.83 1.04 -16.97
CA LEU A 512 -14.25 1.13 -17.34
C LEU A 512 -14.56 2.48 -18.00
N ALA A 513 -14.03 3.60 -17.49
CA ALA A 513 -14.10 4.92 -18.13
C ALA A 513 -13.55 4.95 -19.57
N HIS A 514 -12.42 4.29 -19.83
CA HIS A 514 -11.85 4.19 -21.18
C HIS A 514 -12.79 3.43 -22.11
N LEU A 515 -13.24 2.26 -21.66
CA LEU A 515 -14.15 1.39 -22.41
C LEU A 515 -15.53 2.03 -22.64
N ALA A 516 -16.04 2.77 -21.66
CA ALA A 516 -17.26 3.56 -21.73
C ALA A 516 -17.13 4.61 -22.83
N THR A 517 -16.04 5.38 -22.81
CA THR A 517 -15.81 6.40 -23.81
C THR A 517 -15.67 5.80 -25.20
N GLU A 518 -14.90 4.73 -25.37
CA GLU A 518 -14.70 4.08 -26.67
C GLU A 518 -16.01 3.52 -27.26
N LEU A 519 -16.86 2.91 -26.43
CA LEU A 519 -18.20 2.51 -26.89
C LEU A 519 -19.06 3.71 -27.30
N PHE A 520 -18.95 4.82 -26.56
CA PHE A 520 -19.69 6.04 -26.84
C PHE A 520 -19.26 6.62 -28.19
N LEU A 521 -17.96 6.73 -28.42
CA LEU A 521 -17.37 7.22 -29.67
C LEU A 521 -17.81 6.35 -30.87
N SER A 522 -17.72 5.03 -30.73
CA SER A 522 -18.16 4.07 -31.75
C SER A 522 -19.63 4.24 -32.11
N LYS A 523 -20.53 4.24 -31.11
CA LYS A 523 -21.98 4.36 -31.33
C LYS A 523 -22.40 5.74 -31.83
N ALA A 524 -21.76 6.81 -31.36
CA ALA A 524 -22.06 8.17 -31.80
C ALA A 524 -21.44 8.52 -33.17
N GLY A 525 -20.55 7.65 -33.68
CA GLY A 525 -19.85 7.85 -34.95
C GLY A 525 -18.90 9.05 -34.92
N VAL A 526 -18.20 9.25 -33.79
CA VAL A 526 -17.25 10.35 -33.59
C VAL A 526 -15.91 9.82 -33.09
N LYS A 527 -14.86 10.63 -33.14
CA LYS A 527 -13.53 10.27 -32.67
C LYS A 527 -13.02 11.32 -31.69
N MET A 528 -12.32 10.87 -30.65
CA MET A 528 -11.64 11.74 -29.70
C MET A 528 -10.27 11.15 -29.37
N THR A 529 -9.34 12.00 -28.95
CA THR A 529 -7.99 11.57 -28.53
C THR A 529 -8.00 11.13 -27.08
N HIS A 530 -7.55 9.91 -26.82
CA HIS A 530 -7.40 9.37 -25.47
C HIS A 530 -6.22 10.00 -24.73
N ILE A 531 -6.46 10.51 -23.51
CA ILE A 531 -5.42 10.95 -22.59
C ILE A 531 -5.52 10.14 -21.29
N PRO A 532 -4.63 9.15 -21.07
CA PRO A 532 -4.65 8.35 -19.85
C PRO A 532 -3.99 9.09 -18.69
N TYR A 533 -4.72 9.22 -17.58
CA TYR A 533 -4.21 9.73 -16.30
C TYR A 533 -3.93 8.57 -15.34
N ARG A 534 -3.09 8.81 -14.33
CA ARG A 534 -2.70 7.76 -13.37
C ARG A 534 -3.73 7.55 -12.25
N SER A 535 -4.71 8.44 -12.11
CA SER A 535 -5.74 8.36 -11.06
C SER A 535 -6.99 9.19 -11.39
N VAL A 536 -8.12 8.86 -10.74
CA VAL A 536 -9.38 9.61 -10.89
C VAL A 536 -9.21 11.09 -10.54
N PRO A 537 -8.56 11.50 -9.42
CA PRO A 537 -8.41 12.92 -9.12
C PRO A 537 -7.64 13.72 -10.18
N GLN A 538 -6.66 13.10 -10.85
CA GLN A 538 -5.94 13.74 -11.96
C GLN A 538 -6.86 13.95 -13.18
N ALA A 539 -7.62 12.92 -13.57
CA ALA A 539 -8.60 13.02 -14.65
C ALA A 539 -9.73 14.03 -14.34
N GLN A 540 -10.19 14.07 -13.08
CA GLN A 540 -11.17 15.05 -12.62
C GLN A 540 -10.64 16.48 -12.72
N GLN A 541 -9.41 16.75 -12.27
CA GLN A 541 -8.81 18.07 -12.43
C GLN A 541 -8.69 18.47 -13.90
N ALA A 542 -8.33 17.53 -14.78
CA ALA A 542 -8.20 17.80 -16.20
C ALA A 542 -9.55 18.15 -16.86
N VAL A 543 -10.65 17.47 -16.51
CA VAL A 543 -11.98 17.83 -17.03
C VAL A 543 -12.53 19.10 -16.37
N MET A 544 -12.21 19.36 -15.10
CA MET A 544 -12.59 20.61 -14.42
C MET A 544 -11.88 21.84 -15.00
N SER A 545 -10.61 21.71 -15.36
CA SER A 545 -9.81 22.80 -15.94
C SER A 545 -10.08 23.02 -17.43
N GLY A 546 -10.74 22.07 -18.10
CA GLY A 546 -10.92 22.07 -19.56
C GLY A 546 -9.71 21.57 -20.33
N GLU A 547 -8.71 20.98 -19.67
CA GLU A 547 -7.59 20.28 -20.32
C GLU A 547 -8.09 19.09 -21.16
N VAL A 548 -9.09 18.38 -20.65
CA VAL A 548 -9.85 17.39 -21.43
C VAL A 548 -11.32 17.79 -21.62
N ALA A 549 -11.88 17.47 -22.78
CA ALA A 549 -13.27 17.80 -23.11
C ALA A 549 -14.28 16.85 -22.46
N VAL A 550 -13.88 15.61 -22.19
CA VAL A 550 -14.78 14.55 -21.71
C VAL A 550 -14.09 13.69 -20.65
N PHE A 551 -14.85 13.26 -19.64
CA PHE A 551 -14.43 12.20 -18.73
C PHE A 551 -15.66 11.37 -18.31
N PHE A 552 -15.59 10.05 -18.45
CA PHE A 552 -16.52 9.14 -17.78
C PHE A 552 -16.00 8.83 -16.38
N ASP A 553 -16.78 9.19 -15.36
CA ASP A 553 -16.38 9.05 -13.96
C ASP A 553 -17.47 8.40 -13.12
N THR A 554 -17.08 7.73 -12.05
CA THR A 554 -18.03 7.01 -11.19
C THR A 554 -18.94 7.98 -10.44
N PRO A 555 -20.20 7.63 -10.12
CA PRO A 555 -21.13 8.51 -9.40
C PRO A 555 -20.56 9.11 -8.11
N ILE A 556 -19.77 8.32 -7.36
CA ILE A 556 -19.14 8.72 -6.09
C ILE A 556 -18.34 10.02 -6.24
N THR A 557 -17.57 10.12 -7.32
CA THR A 557 -16.64 11.20 -7.58
C THR A 557 -17.25 12.25 -8.50
N ALA A 558 -18.09 11.82 -9.45
CA ALA A 558 -18.75 12.67 -10.42
C ALA A 558 -19.85 13.56 -9.81
N LEU A 559 -20.74 13.00 -8.99
CA LEU A 559 -21.93 13.72 -8.49
C LEU A 559 -21.58 14.90 -7.59
N PRO A 560 -20.61 14.81 -6.64
CA PRO A 560 -20.19 15.97 -5.86
C PRO A 560 -19.70 17.13 -6.74
N GLN A 561 -18.91 16.82 -7.79
CA GLN A 561 -18.38 17.85 -8.71
C GLN A 561 -19.48 18.46 -9.59
N ALA A 562 -20.38 17.62 -10.13
CA ALA A 562 -21.51 18.08 -10.92
C ALA A 562 -22.47 18.97 -10.09
N ARG A 563 -22.77 18.57 -8.84
CA ARG A 563 -23.62 19.34 -7.91
C ARG A 563 -22.96 20.66 -7.48
N ALA A 564 -21.63 20.68 -7.37
CA ALA A 564 -20.87 21.90 -7.10
C ALA A 564 -20.76 22.83 -8.32
N GLY A 565 -21.20 22.39 -9.51
CA GLY A 565 -21.13 23.17 -10.75
C GLY A 565 -19.70 23.34 -11.31
N THR A 566 -18.74 22.54 -10.85
CA THR A 566 -17.35 22.57 -11.38
C THR A 566 -17.25 21.83 -12.71
N VAL A 567 -18.13 20.87 -12.95
CA VAL A 567 -18.32 20.14 -14.21
C VAL A 567 -19.82 20.03 -14.51
N ARG A 568 -20.17 19.64 -15.75
CA ARG A 568 -21.53 19.32 -16.14
C ARG A 568 -21.65 17.83 -16.43
N ALA A 569 -22.63 17.17 -15.80
CA ALA A 569 -22.98 15.80 -16.12
C ALA A 569 -24.01 15.77 -17.24
N LEU A 570 -23.72 15.05 -18.33
CA LEU A 570 -24.56 15.00 -19.52
C LEU A 570 -25.42 13.74 -19.62
N GLY A 571 -24.96 12.63 -19.05
CA GLY A 571 -25.70 11.38 -19.10
C GLY A 571 -25.07 10.27 -18.25
N VAL A 572 -25.90 9.35 -17.77
CA VAL A 572 -25.47 8.13 -17.09
C VAL A 572 -25.33 6.99 -18.09
N SER A 573 -24.40 6.07 -17.82
CA SER A 573 -24.09 4.95 -18.70
C SER A 573 -24.98 3.72 -18.55
N THR A 574 -25.86 3.71 -17.55
CA THR A 574 -26.83 2.64 -17.28
C THR A 574 -28.03 2.68 -18.23
N ALA A 575 -28.72 1.54 -18.37
CA ALA A 575 -29.97 1.45 -19.14
C ALA A 575 -31.14 2.26 -18.52
N LYS A 576 -31.06 2.55 -17.22
CA LYS A 576 -32.02 3.37 -16.47
C LYS A 576 -31.29 4.48 -15.73
N ARG A 577 -31.98 5.59 -15.44
CA ARG A 577 -31.41 6.67 -14.63
C ARG A 577 -31.03 6.19 -13.23
N LEU A 578 -30.00 6.80 -12.66
CA LEU A 578 -29.57 6.51 -11.30
C LEU A 578 -30.53 7.12 -10.29
N ALA A 579 -30.89 6.38 -9.25
CA ALA A 579 -31.73 6.90 -8.15
C ALA A 579 -31.09 8.11 -7.45
N ALA A 580 -29.76 8.12 -7.33
CA ALA A 580 -29.00 9.23 -6.76
C ALA A 580 -28.90 10.48 -7.66
N ALA A 581 -29.32 10.37 -8.94
CA ALA A 581 -29.27 11.44 -9.93
C ALA A 581 -30.40 11.33 -10.97
N PRO A 582 -31.68 11.45 -10.55
CA PRO A 582 -32.84 11.22 -11.42
C PRO A 582 -32.96 12.26 -12.55
N ASP A 583 -32.34 13.43 -12.37
CA ASP A 583 -32.34 14.52 -13.34
C ASP A 583 -31.36 14.31 -14.49
N ILE A 584 -30.40 13.39 -14.34
CA ILE A 584 -29.41 13.08 -15.38
C ILE A 584 -30.00 11.96 -16.27
N PRO A 585 -30.20 12.19 -17.58
CA PRO A 585 -30.75 11.17 -18.47
C PRO A 585 -29.76 10.01 -18.67
N THR A 586 -30.24 8.88 -19.16
CA THR A 586 -29.31 7.87 -19.70
C THR A 586 -28.72 8.36 -21.02
N ILE A 587 -27.53 7.90 -21.37
CA ILE A 587 -26.91 8.25 -22.66
C ILE A 587 -27.75 7.70 -23.83
N ALA A 588 -28.42 6.56 -23.63
CA ALA A 588 -29.39 6.03 -24.59
C ALA A 588 -30.58 6.98 -24.78
N GLU A 589 -31.22 7.45 -23.69
CA GLU A 589 -32.29 8.46 -23.75
C GLU A 589 -31.82 9.77 -24.40
N ALA A 590 -30.54 10.10 -24.25
CA ALA A 590 -29.95 11.36 -24.72
C ALA A 590 -29.44 11.31 -26.18
N GLY A 591 -29.75 10.23 -26.92
CA GLY A 591 -29.57 10.16 -28.37
C GLY A 591 -28.44 9.26 -28.86
N VAL A 592 -27.92 8.35 -28.03
CA VAL A 592 -26.98 7.30 -28.47
C VAL A 592 -27.60 5.92 -28.25
N ASP A 593 -28.40 5.49 -29.23
CA ASP A 593 -29.24 4.30 -29.12
C ASP A 593 -28.48 3.02 -28.74
N GLY A 594 -29.04 2.31 -27.76
CA GLY A 594 -28.47 1.06 -27.23
C GLY A 594 -27.11 1.24 -26.56
N TYR A 595 -26.73 2.47 -26.18
CA TYR A 595 -25.57 2.69 -25.33
C TYR A 595 -25.87 2.23 -23.90
N GLU A 596 -25.09 1.27 -23.43
CA GLU A 596 -25.09 0.85 -22.04
C GLU A 596 -23.68 0.37 -21.66
N VAL A 597 -23.12 0.95 -20.61
CA VAL A 597 -21.90 0.47 -19.98
C VAL A 597 -22.12 0.40 -18.49
N THR A 598 -22.22 -0.85 -18.03
CA THR A 598 -22.22 -1.19 -16.63
C THR A 598 -21.05 -2.13 -16.41
N GLY A 599 -20.33 -1.89 -15.32
CA GLY A 599 -19.35 -2.80 -14.77
C GLY A 599 -19.91 -3.48 -13.53
N TRP A 600 -19.12 -4.38 -12.95
CA TRP A 600 -19.50 -5.06 -11.72
C TRP A 600 -18.27 -5.41 -10.88
N ASN A 601 -18.49 -5.47 -9.57
CA ASN A 601 -17.59 -6.18 -8.65
C ASN A 601 -18.29 -7.45 -8.22
N GLY A 602 -17.54 -8.53 -8.00
CA GLY A 602 -18.12 -9.80 -7.60
C GLY A 602 -17.13 -10.70 -6.89
N VAL A 603 -17.65 -11.76 -6.29
CA VAL A 603 -16.83 -12.79 -5.63
C VAL A 603 -16.78 -14.03 -6.52
N LEU A 604 -15.56 -14.49 -6.80
CA LEU A 604 -15.27 -15.73 -7.53
C LEU A 604 -14.48 -16.68 -6.62
N ALA A 605 -14.63 -17.98 -6.85
CA ALA A 605 -13.74 -19.03 -6.32
C ALA A 605 -12.96 -19.69 -7.47
N PRO A 606 -11.93 -20.51 -7.20
CA PRO A 606 -11.29 -21.32 -8.22
C PRO A 606 -12.30 -22.25 -8.90
N ALA A 607 -12.10 -22.55 -10.18
CA ALA A 607 -12.89 -23.53 -10.91
C ALA A 607 -12.94 -24.87 -10.17
N ASN A 608 -14.07 -25.58 -10.30
CA ASN A 608 -14.34 -26.86 -9.61
C ASN A 608 -14.53 -26.78 -8.08
N THR A 609 -14.64 -25.59 -7.50
CA THR A 609 -15.02 -25.47 -6.07
C THR A 609 -16.37 -26.16 -5.83
N PRO A 610 -16.50 -27.06 -4.81
CA PRO A 610 -17.71 -27.82 -4.57
C PRO A 610 -18.97 -26.96 -4.47
N ARG A 611 -20.03 -27.40 -5.14
CA ARG A 611 -21.28 -26.66 -5.21
C ARG A 611 -21.88 -26.28 -3.84
N PRO A 612 -21.89 -27.16 -2.82
CA PRO A 612 -22.40 -26.79 -1.50
C PRO A 612 -21.65 -25.62 -0.84
N ILE A 613 -20.36 -25.44 -1.15
CA ILE A 613 -19.55 -24.33 -0.64
C ILE A 613 -19.93 -23.02 -1.36
N ILE A 614 -20.08 -23.07 -2.69
CA ILE A 614 -20.54 -21.95 -3.49
C ILE A 614 -21.93 -21.48 -3.03
N ASP A 615 -22.87 -22.39 -2.83
CA ASP A 615 -24.22 -22.06 -2.39
C ASP A 615 -24.22 -21.43 -0.99
N LYS A 616 -23.40 -21.94 -0.07
CA LYS A 616 -23.27 -21.39 1.28
C LYS A 616 -22.68 -19.98 1.26
N LEU A 617 -21.60 -19.76 0.51
CA LEU A 617 -20.98 -18.43 0.36
C LEU A 617 -21.92 -17.45 -0.34
N ASN A 618 -22.60 -17.88 -1.40
CA ASN A 618 -23.58 -17.07 -2.12
C ASN A 618 -24.67 -16.57 -1.15
N LYS A 619 -25.30 -17.49 -0.40
CA LYS A 619 -26.34 -17.14 0.57
C LYS A 619 -25.86 -16.07 1.55
N THR A 620 -24.68 -16.25 2.14
CA THR A 620 -24.11 -15.29 3.10
C THR A 620 -23.77 -13.94 2.46
N ILE A 621 -23.26 -13.92 1.23
CA ILE A 621 -22.98 -12.67 0.51
C ILE A 621 -24.28 -11.92 0.19
N VAL A 622 -25.30 -12.63 -0.29
CA VAL A 622 -26.61 -12.04 -0.60
C VAL A 622 -27.27 -11.48 0.66
N GLU A 623 -27.15 -12.15 1.80
CA GLU A 623 -27.61 -11.65 3.10
C GLU A 623 -26.86 -10.37 3.50
N ALA A 624 -25.53 -10.32 3.34
CA ALA A 624 -24.73 -9.14 3.63
C ALA A 624 -25.24 -7.90 2.87
N LEU A 625 -25.50 -8.05 1.57
CA LEU A 625 -25.89 -6.95 0.68
C LEU A 625 -27.32 -6.45 0.93
N LYS A 626 -28.14 -7.23 1.65
CA LYS A 626 -29.49 -6.85 2.07
C LYS A 626 -29.52 -6.20 3.46
N THR A 627 -28.39 -6.07 4.14
CA THR A 627 -28.34 -5.35 5.42
C THR A 627 -28.56 -3.86 5.17
N PRO A 628 -29.48 -3.19 5.90
CA PRO A 628 -29.79 -1.78 5.68
C PRO A 628 -28.56 -0.87 5.78
N GLU A 629 -27.59 -1.21 6.63
CA GLU A 629 -26.36 -0.44 6.80
C GLU A 629 -25.49 -0.47 5.54
N ILE A 630 -25.31 -1.66 4.93
CA ILE A 630 -24.53 -1.82 3.70
C ILE A 630 -25.28 -1.23 2.51
N GLU A 631 -26.58 -1.51 2.39
CA GLU A 631 -27.41 -0.97 1.32
C GLU A 631 -27.39 0.56 1.32
N LYS A 632 -27.60 1.18 2.49
CA LYS A 632 -27.55 2.65 2.64
C LYS A 632 -26.19 3.21 2.27
N LEU A 633 -25.10 2.63 2.79
CA LEU A 633 -23.74 3.08 2.51
C LEU A 633 -23.42 3.07 1.00
N LEU A 634 -23.85 2.02 0.30
CA LEU A 634 -23.61 1.88 -1.14
C LEU A 634 -24.51 2.82 -1.95
N MET A 635 -25.80 2.88 -1.64
CA MET A 635 -26.78 3.70 -2.36
C MET A 635 -26.51 5.20 -2.20
N GLU A 636 -26.06 5.67 -1.01
CA GLU A 636 -25.64 7.07 -0.81
C GLU A 636 -24.47 7.47 -1.71
N GLN A 637 -23.65 6.49 -2.11
CA GLN A 637 -22.51 6.66 -3.00
C GLN A 637 -22.88 6.44 -4.49
N GLY A 638 -24.15 6.17 -4.80
CA GLY A 638 -24.60 5.85 -6.15
C GLY A 638 -24.11 4.49 -6.64
N ILE A 639 -23.75 3.59 -5.71
CA ILE A 639 -23.36 2.21 -5.99
C ILE A 639 -24.57 1.32 -5.75
N GLU A 640 -24.97 0.55 -6.76
CA GLU A 640 -26.11 -0.34 -6.65
C GLU A 640 -25.67 -1.71 -6.13
N PRO A 641 -26.11 -2.14 -4.93
CA PRO A 641 -25.90 -3.51 -4.47
C PRO A 641 -26.64 -4.50 -5.38
N ALA A 642 -26.08 -5.70 -5.54
CA ALA A 642 -26.64 -6.75 -6.37
C ALA A 642 -27.09 -7.97 -5.55
N GLY A 643 -26.23 -8.97 -5.36
CA GLY A 643 -26.57 -10.22 -4.68
C GLY A 643 -27.42 -11.17 -5.53
N ASN A 644 -26.90 -11.57 -6.68
CA ASN A 644 -27.53 -12.55 -7.58
C ASN A 644 -27.08 -13.99 -7.29
N SER A 645 -27.74 -14.96 -7.93
CA SER A 645 -27.33 -16.38 -7.90
C SER A 645 -26.02 -16.61 -8.66
N PRO A 646 -25.30 -17.73 -8.37
CA PRO A 646 -24.12 -18.14 -9.13
C PRO A 646 -24.39 -18.24 -10.64
N GLU A 647 -25.54 -18.78 -11.04
CA GLU A 647 -25.97 -18.94 -12.44
C GLU A 647 -26.16 -17.61 -13.14
N GLU A 648 -26.89 -16.69 -12.51
CA GLU A 648 -27.11 -15.34 -13.06
C GLU A 648 -25.79 -14.59 -13.19
N PHE A 649 -24.87 -14.78 -12.24
CA PHE A 649 -23.56 -14.14 -12.31
C PHE A 649 -22.68 -14.75 -13.41
N ALA A 650 -22.71 -16.06 -13.58
CA ALA A 650 -22.01 -16.74 -14.67
C ALA A 650 -22.51 -16.27 -16.05
N ALA A 651 -23.83 -16.21 -16.23
CA ALA A 651 -24.43 -15.74 -17.48
C ALA A 651 -24.08 -14.29 -17.80
N LEU A 652 -24.08 -13.42 -16.77
CA LEU A 652 -23.67 -12.02 -16.91
C LEU A 652 -22.19 -11.88 -17.27
N MET A 653 -21.32 -12.64 -16.60
CA MET A 653 -19.88 -12.63 -16.89
C MET A 653 -19.60 -13.08 -18.33
N HIS A 654 -20.25 -14.14 -18.80
CA HIS A 654 -20.15 -14.60 -20.18
C HIS A 654 -20.57 -13.51 -21.19
N ALA A 655 -21.76 -12.92 -20.99
CA ALA A 655 -22.29 -11.89 -21.87
C ALA A 655 -21.39 -10.64 -21.94
N ASP A 656 -20.81 -10.23 -20.80
CA ASP A 656 -19.91 -9.07 -20.75
C ASP A 656 -18.55 -9.36 -21.39
N ILE A 657 -17.99 -10.56 -21.24
CA ILE A 657 -16.76 -10.95 -21.93
C ILE A 657 -16.96 -10.87 -23.45
N GLU A 658 -18.04 -11.45 -23.98
CA GLU A 658 -18.34 -11.37 -25.42
C GLU A 658 -18.57 -9.93 -25.88
N LYS A 659 -19.28 -9.13 -25.08
CA LYS A 659 -19.51 -7.70 -25.34
C LYS A 659 -18.19 -6.96 -25.47
N TRP A 660 -17.27 -7.11 -24.51
CA TRP A 660 -16.01 -6.37 -24.53
C TRP A 660 -15.06 -6.82 -25.64
N ILE A 661 -15.05 -8.11 -25.99
CA ILE A 661 -14.30 -8.61 -27.16
C ILE A 661 -14.80 -7.96 -28.45
N ARG A 662 -16.12 -7.85 -28.63
CA ARG A 662 -16.71 -7.19 -29.79
C ARG A 662 -16.41 -5.68 -29.81
N VAL A 663 -16.65 -4.99 -28.69
CA VAL A 663 -16.48 -3.53 -28.59
C VAL A 663 -15.05 -3.10 -28.83
N THR A 664 -14.07 -3.76 -28.21
CA THR A 664 -12.64 -3.45 -28.41
C THR A 664 -12.21 -3.65 -29.86
N ARG A 665 -12.68 -4.72 -30.52
CA ARG A 665 -12.41 -4.99 -31.94
C ARG A 665 -13.01 -3.91 -32.85
N GLU A 666 -14.26 -3.53 -32.61
CA GLU A 666 -14.94 -2.48 -33.39
C GLU A 666 -14.30 -1.11 -33.18
N ALA A 667 -13.84 -0.80 -31.96
CA ALA A 667 -13.12 0.43 -31.64
C ALA A 667 -11.65 0.44 -32.13
N GLY A 668 -11.15 -0.69 -32.65
CA GLY A 668 -9.76 -0.81 -33.11
C GLY A 668 -8.72 -0.77 -31.98
N ILE A 669 -9.15 -1.02 -30.73
CA ILE A 669 -8.27 -1.09 -29.56
C ILE A 669 -7.41 -2.35 -29.71
N GLN A 670 -6.10 -2.15 -29.83
CA GLN A 670 -5.17 -3.27 -29.92
C GLN A 670 -4.91 -3.85 -28.54
N PRO A 671 -4.99 -5.19 -28.38
CA PRO A 671 -4.53 -5.84 -27.16
C PRO A 671 -3.06 -5.51 -26.88
N GLN A 672 -2.73 -5.27 -25.61
CA GLN A 672 -1.37 -5.01 -25.16
C GLN A 672 -0.59 -6.29 -24.83
#